data_AF-T0S2G0-F1
#
_entry.id   AF-T0S2G0-F1
#
_cell.length_a   1.000
_cell.length_b   1.000
_cell.length_c   1.000
_cell.angle_alpha   90.00
_cell.angle_beta   90.00
_cell.angle_gamma   90.00
#
_symmetry.space_group_name_H-M   'P 1'
#
loop_
_entity.id
_entity.type
_entity.pdbx_description
1 polymer ?
#
loop_
_entity_poly.entity_id
_entity_poly.type
_entity_poly.pdbx_seq_one_letter_code
_entity_poly.pdbx_strand_id
1 'polypeptide(L)'
;MTSRWHQYKAATDAVVSWLQRVTSTATTKKKKQKATTTPGAWTTKQIWAAALDVADKGLLVPAHIWTELSTSIRLRWMATRSLPPDAGHMHFLDLLRAIRSKLAPRRPPTATRRTTAAEGGLSNPFKVLADEDDEDDDMPHFDATAYSPPVQTLPADARVAQLADDQFRATCFVLDMDELMGEVHAVWAAFKQGETTLLAATAVTNHCVRVVESLASELCLELPYLKTLGDVGVLLGKTPLAAFLLSHSDLSMGDTVDWCLRADDHRIPLDDLVATMAHTLGLPEDRASLLQLAYIAALRSDWTQNTRHFGGDNHLGKVYNLLAMVAPILQPGTRIAVTSRVAWDEATAPATSTKGLHDMLFFDVLVPLLTIAMRQTSDKNDGRYGKCTGATLRPYVTLLRAYGKTKVASTELVFATQCLLVSILAVQGPPEDAITCASVAASTVVALKQSYRHVLLGLQRPNLITEHKRVFDADAETLRFALWAATKDDESSAVARTRAWLNPWMAGQWMLDVVISAHLALGYRAMDDMRQTTVVLHAYNALRIVGRMPSIPALEAISDLCTRGSQFWVGGRPSARGGFATAFKLSIGAATIHNAGEVWARDAGAAKQRYHDQKDRRSKLQKAYGVAQTRAVKRLTITTKLSRSLRLLFSVEEPTDLADLRRTLDAEWHAFLHLDLVHVGNVLRHIWFGLQRRFGGLVEPVAANDVFSKATVTAAMDGMTALMDTCDAGADDLCVIDAFVAAIHELTDQFQQDSAAQCNPILPF
;
A
#
# COMPACT_ATOMS: atom_id res chain seq x y z
N MET A 1 9.30 -0.30 2.68
CA MET A 1 10.14 -1.45 2.31
C MET A 1 11.38 -0.94 1.59
N THR A 2 12.58 -1.43 1.92
CA THR A 2 13.82 -1.10 1.19
C THR A 2 14.04 -2.17 0.12
N SER A 3 14.34 -1.81 -1.13
CA SER A 3 14.53 -2.80 -2.20
C SER A 3 15.70 -3.75 -1.92
N ARG A 4 15.64 -4.99 -2.43
CA ARG A 4 16.74 -5.98 -2.32
C ARG A 4 18.06 -5.42 -2.83
N TRP A 5 18.03 -4.65 -3.93
CA TRP A 5 19.22 -3.98 -4.47
C TRP A 5 19.85 -3.02 -3.45
N HIS A 6 19.05 -2.16 -2.83
CA HIS A 6 19.55 -1.19 -1.86
C HIS A 6 20.04 -1.87 -0.58
N GLN A 7 19.37 -2.94 -0.13
CA GLN A 7 19.84 -3.76 0.99
C GLN A 7 21.19 -4.40 0.67
N TYR A 8 21.33 -5.05 -0.49
CA TYR A 8 22.58 -5.65 -0.96
C TYR A 8 23.71 -4.62 -1.05
N LYS A 9 23.43 -3.44 -1.60
CA LYS A 9 24.41 -2.37 -1.74
C LYS A 9 24.86 -1.84 -0.38
N ALA A 10 23.92 -1.56 0.52
CA ALA A 10 24.21 -1.10 1.88
C ALA A 10 25.06 -2.13 2.66
N ALA A 11 24.70 -3.41 2.57
CA ALA A 11 25.43 -4.50 3.21
C ALA A 11 26.86 -4.64 2.66
N THR A 12 27.01 -4.60 1.34
CA THR A 12 28.32 -4.69 0.67
C THR A 12 29.18 -3.47 1.00
N ASP A 13 28.61 -2.27 0.98
CA ASP A 13 29.29 -1.03 1.35
C ASP A 13 29.73 -1.03 2.82
N ALA A 14 28.94 -1.60 3.73
CA ALA A 14 29.29 -1.73 5.13
C ALA A 14 30.52 -2.64 5.32
N VAL A 15 30.56 -3.79 4.63
CA VAL A 15 31.69 -4.73 4.64
C VAL A 15 32.94 -4.07 4.05
N VAL A 16 32.83 -3.48 2.87
CA VAL A 16 33.97 -2.84 2.18
C VAL A 16 34.51 -1.65 2.97
N SER A 17 33.63 -0.80 3.52
CA SER A 17 34.02 0.34 4.36
C SER A 17 34.70 -0.09 5.66
N TRP A 18 34.29 -1.22 6.24
CA TRP A 18 34.98 -1.80 7.39
C TRP A 18 36.37 -2.31 7.01
N LEU A 19 36.49 -3.08 5.92
CA LEU A 19 37.79 -3.55 5.40
C LEU A 19 38.74 -2.36 5.12
N GLN A 20 38.24 -1.30 4.50
CA GLN A 20 38.99 -0.06 4.26
C GLN A 20 39.54 0.57 5.54
N ARG A 21 38.72 0.72 6.57
CA ARG A 21 39.13 1.33 7.83
C ARG A 21 40.17 0.50 8.56
N VAL A 22 39.99 -0.82 8.58
CA VAL A 22 40.88 -1.73 9.30
C VAL A 22 42.25 -1.86 8.61
N THR A 23 42.28 -1.86 7.28
CA THR A 23 43.54 -1.93 6.52
C THR A 23 44.28 -0.59 6.44
N SER A 24 43.57 0.54 6.38
CA SER A 24 44.17 1.89 6.37
C SER A 24 44.77 2.32 7.71
N THR A 25 44.16 1.92 8.83
CA THR A 25 44.71 2.20 10.19
C THR A 25 46.03 1.48 10.46
N ALA A 26 46.29 0.36 9.78
CA ALA A 26 47.56 -0.35 9.88
C ALA A 26 48.72 0.32 9.09
N THR A 27 48.42 1.06 8.02
CA THR A 27 49.43 1.67 7.13
C THR A 27 49.81 3.11 7.54
N THR A 28 48.96 3.79 8.30
CA THR A 28 49.10 5.23 8.62
C THR A 28 50.08 5.57 9.75
N LYS A 29 50.73 4.59 10.41
CA LYS A 29 51.85 4.88 11.33
C LYS A 29 53.14 5.34 10.65
N LYS A 30 53.23 5.37 9.30
CA LYS A 30 54.48 5.73 8.58
C LYS A 30 54.48 6.94 7.64
N LYS A 31 53.37 7.63 7.34
CA LYS A 31 53.44 8.93 6.63
C LYS A 31 52.13 9.71 6.70
N LYS A 32 52.15 10.84 7.40
CA LYS A 32 51.07 11.82 7.48
C LYS A 32 51.12 12.68 6.21
N GLN A 33 50.55 12.21 5.10
CA GLN A 33 50.41 13.01 3.88
C GLN A 33 48.92 13.17 3.55
N LYS A 34 48.55 14.42 3.30
CA LYS A 34 47.22 15.00 3.19
C LYS A 34 46.47 14.38 1.98
N ALA A 35 45.54 13.47 2.22
CA ALA A 35 44.69 12.89 1.18
C ALA A 35 43.26 13.48 1.27
N THR A 36 42.97 14.40 0.37
CA THR A 36 41.64 15.00 0.11
C THR A 36 41.06 14.46 -1.19
N THR A 37 41.22 13.17 -1.45
CA THR A 37 40.61 12.47 -2.59
C THR A 37 39.52 11.55 -2.05
N THR A 38 38.30 11.73 -2.54
CA THR A 38 37.18 10.82 -2.32
C THR A 38 37.67 9.39 -2.59
N PRO A 39 37.49 8.44 -1.65
CA PRO A 39 37.96 7.07 -1.86
C PRO A 39 37.28 6.49 -3.10
N GLY A 40 38.06 6.18 -4.14
CA GLY A 40 37.55 5.51 -5.33
C GLY A 40 36.99 4.13 -5.00
N ALA A 41 36.06 3.64 -5.82
CA ALA A 41 35.48 2.31 -5.67
C ALA A 41 36.59 1.24 -5.68
N TRP A 42 36.58 0.35 -4.68
CA TRP A 42 37.54 -0.75 -4.60
C TRP A 42 37.23 -1.82 -5.65
N THR A 43 38.25 -2.27 -6.37
CA THR A 43 38.18 -3.44 -7.25
C THR A 43 38.01 -4.73 -6.42
N THR A 44 37.47 -5.78 -7.03
CA THR A 44 37.35 -7.12 -6.42
C THR A 44 38.68 -7.63 -5.85
N LYS A 45 39.79 -7.38 -6.56
CA LYS A 45 41.15 -7.70 -6.12
C LYS A 45 41.56 -6.94 -4.86
N GLN A 46 41.21 -5.65 -4.75
CA GLN A 46 41.49 -4.84 -3.56
C GLN A 46 40.65 -5.30 -2.36
N ILE A 47 39.37 -5.63 -2.57
CA ILE A 47 38.50 -6.17 -1.52
C ILE A 47 39.07 -7.49 -0.99
N TRP A 48 39.45 -8.41 -1.89
CA TRP A 48 40.07 -9.69 -1.52
C TRP A 48 41.38 -9.52 -0.74
N ALA A 49 42.29 -8.68 -1.25
CA ALA A 49 43.57 -8.43 -0.59
C ALA A 49 43.40 -7.84 0.81
N ALA A 50 42.41 -6.96 0.99
CA ALA A 50 42.07 -6.40 2.31
C ALA A 50 41.51 -7.46 3.26
N ALA A 51 40.67 -8.38 2.78
CA ALA A 51 40.15 -9.47 3.59
C ALA A 51 41.26 -10.43 4.04
N LEU A 52 42.24 -10.73 3.17
CA LEU A 52 43.42 -11.51 3.54
C LEU A 52 44.28 -10.81 4.59
N ASP A 53 44.56 -9.51 4.42
CA ASP A 53 45.33 -8.72 5.40
C ASP A 53 44.67 -8.72 6.80
N VAL A 54 43.34 -8.63 6.85
CA VAL A 54 42.56 -8.75 8.10
C VAL A 54 42.70 -10.14 8.72
N ALA A 55 42.59 -11.20 7.90
CA ALA A 55 42.69 -12.58 8.35
C ALA A 55 44.09 -12.91 8.90
N ASP A 56 45.14 -12.48 8.18
CA ASP A 56 46.55 -12.68 8.51
C ASP A 56 46.94 -11.95 9.80
N LYS A 57 46.41 -10.74 10.00
CA LYS A 57 46.58 -9.97 11.24
C LYS A 57 45.78 -10.52 12.43
N GLY A 58 44.94 -11.52 12.20
CA GLY A 58 44.10 -12.13 13.23
C GLY A 58 43.08 -11.17 13.84
N LEU A 59 42.61 -10.18 13.08
CA LEU A 59 41.68 -9.17 13.58
C LEU A 59 40.27 -9.76 13.70
N LEU A 60 39.59 -9.46 14.82
CA LEU A 60 38.22 -9.92 15.06
C LEU A 60 37.22 -9.16 14.17
N VAL A 61 36.30 -9.89 13.55
CA VAL A 61 35.23 -9.30 12.73
C VAL A 61 34.05 -8.94 13.62
N PRO A 62 33.57 -7.67 13.63
CA PRO A 62 32.37 -7.32 14.39
C PRO A 62 31.15 -8.13 13.95
N ALA A 63 30.30 -8.52 14.91
CA ALA A 63 29.12 -9.34 14.62
C ALA A 63 28.19 -8.73 13.56
N HIS A 64 27.99 -7.41 13.58
CA HIS A 64 27.16 -6.73 12.58
C HIS A 64 27.74 -6.86 11.16
N ILE A 65 29.06 -6.77 10.97
CA ILE A 65 29.71 -6.95 9.66
C ILE A 65 29.53 -8.39 9.15
N TRP A 66 29.46 -9.36 10.07
CA TRP A 66 29.17 -10.74 9.70
C TRP A 66 27.74 -10.91 9.17
N THR A 67 26.79 -10.25 9.81
CA THR A 67 25.40 -10.18 9.34
C THR A 67 25.34 -9.54 7.96
N GLU A 68 25.98 -8.38 7.76
CA GLU A 68 26.00 -7.70 6.45
C GLU A 68 26.64 -8.58 5.35
N LEU A 69 27.77 -9.24 5.63
CA LEU A 69 28.39 -10.15 4.67
C LEU A 69 27.48 -11.32 4.29
N SER A 70 26.76 -11.87 5.27
CA SER A 70 25.80 -12.96 5.04
C SER A 70 24.61 -12.46 4.20
N THR A 71 24.07 -11.28 4.51
CA THR A 71 23.03 -10.61 3.73
C THR A 71 23.46 -10.37 2.28
N SER A 72 24.67 -9.86 2.04
CA SER A 72 25.20 -9.65 0.68
C SER A 72 25.30 -10.97 -0.10
N ILE A 73 25.79 -12.04 0.52
CA ILE A 73 25.91 -13.36 -0.11
C ILE A 73 24.51 -13.90 -0.47
N ARG A 74 23.57 -13.85 0.46
CA ARG A 74 22.20 -14.35 0.26
C ARG A 74 21.49 -13.61 -0.86
N LEU A 75 21.43 -12.28 -0.80
CA LEU A 75 20.76 -11.47 -1.83
C LEU A 75 21.39 -11.65 -3.21
N ARG A 76 22.73 -11.77 -3.28
CA ARG A 76 23.44 -12.03 -4.54
C ARG A 76 23.13 -13.43 -5.07
N TRP A 77 23.08 -14.43 -4.21
CA TRP A 77 22.71 -15.81 -4.57
C TRP A 77 21.29 -15.89 -5.14
N MET A 78 20.31 -15.29 -4.45
CA MET A 78 18.91 -15.26 -4.90
C MET A 78 18.78 -14.68 -6.31
N ALA A 79 19.42 -13.54 -6.59
CA ALA A 79 19.36 -12.96 -7.94
C ALA A 79 20.11 -13.79 -8.99
N THR A 80 21.24 -14.41 -8.61
CA THR A 80 22.05 -15.21 -9.54
C THR A 80 21.32 -16.48 -9.97
N ARG A 81 20.49 -17.07 -9.09
CA ARG A 81 19.60 -18.19 -9.46
C ARG A 81 18.57 -17.81 -10.53
N SER A 82 18.17 -16.53 -10.55
CA SER A 82 17.15 -16.04 -11.48
C SER A 82 17.73 -15.57 -12.81
N LEU A 83 19.02 -15.29 -12.87
CA LEU A 83 19.73 -14.87 -14.09
C LEU A 83 20.23 -16.07 -14.90
N PRO A 84 20.43 -15.90 -16.22
CA PRO A 84 21.20 -16.86 -17.00
C PRO A 84 22.57 -17.11 -16.35
N PRO A 85 23.14 -18.33 -16.45
CA PRO A 85 24.47 -18.61 -15.93
C PRO A 85 25.50 -17.67 -16.54
N ASP A 86 25.89 -16.65 -15.78
CA ASP A 86 26.99 -15.75 -16.10
C ASP A 86 28.14 -15.96 -15.12
N ALA A 87 29.33 -16.13 -15.68
CA ALA A 87 30.57 -16.21 -14.94
C ALA A 87 30.74 -14.97 -14.03
N GLY A 88 30.40 -13.76 -14.50
CA GLY A 88 30.57 -12.51 -13.76
C GLY A 88 29.82 -12.48 -12.42
N HIS A 89 28.53 -12.81 -12.42
CA HIS A 89 27.73 -12.82 -11.19
C HIS A 89 28.18 -13.88 -10.19
N MET A 90 28.47 -15.08 -10.68
CA MET A 90 29.01 -16.17 -9.86
C MET A 90 30.37 -15.82 -9.27
N HIS A 91 31.25 -15.16 -10.04
CA HIS A 91 32.56 -14.73 -9.55
C HIS A 91 32.48 -13.79 -8.36
N PHE A 92 31.60 -12.78 -8.41
CA PHE A 92 31.48 -11.86 -7.28
C PHE A 92 30.86 -12.54 -6.05
N LEU A 93 29.91 -13.45 -6.25
CA LEU A 93 29.34 -14.26 -5.17
C LEU A 93 30.41 -15.16 -4.51
N ASP A 94 31.21 -15.85 -5.32
CA ASP A 94 32.30 -16.70 -4.86
C ASP A 94 33.38 -15.90 -4.13
N LEU A 95 33.66 -14.67 -4.57
CA LEU A 95 34.53 -13.75 -3.83
C LEU A 95 33.97 -13.47 -2.42
N LEU A 96 32.69 -13.15 -2.29
CA LEU A 96 32.08 -12.90 -0.97
C LEU A 96 32.11 -14.16 -0.09
N ARG A 97 31.82 -15.35 -0.66
CA ARG A 97 31.91 -16.63 0.05
C ARG A 97 33.34 -16.95 0.49
N ALA A 98 34.33 -16.67 -0.36
CA ALA A 98 35.75 -16.79 -0.02
C ALA A 98 36.13 -15.88 1.14
N ILE A 99 35.68 -14.62 1.12
CA ILE A 99 35.89 -13.67 2.22
C ILE A 99 35.28 -14.21 3.51
N ARG A 100 34.02 -14.68 3.47
CA ARG A 100 33.35 -15.29 4.64
C ARG A 100 34.14 -16.48 5.18
N SER A 101 34.61 -17.37 4.32
CA SER A 101 35.39 -18.53 4.75
C SER A 101 36.73 -18.14 5.40
N LYS A 102 37.49 -17.21 4.79
CA LYS A 102 38.76 -16.74 5.35
C LYS A 102 38.63 -16.03 6.68
N LEU A 103 37.53 -15.28 6.87
CA LEU A 103 37.29 -14.55 8.11
C LEU A 103 36.60 -15.41 9.19
N ALA A 104 36.10 -16.61 8.87
CA ALA A 104 35.31 -17.44 9.78
C ALA A 104 36.02 -17.81 11.11
N PRO A 105 37.33 -18.12 11.14
CA PRO A 105 38.05 -18.36 12.39
C PRO A 105 38.09 -17.16 13.34
N ARG A 106 37.70 -15.97 12.86
CA ARG A 106 37.69 -14.70 13.60
C ARG A 106 36.27 -14.23 13.94
N ARG A 107 35.27 -15.08 13.70
CA ARG A 107 33.91 -14.84 14.17
C ARG A 107 33.95 -14.71 15.69
N PRO A 108 33.35 -13.67 16.28
CA PRO A 108 33.25 -13.58 17.74
C PRO A 108 32.63 -14.88 18.24
N PRO A 109 33.15 -15.49 19.33
CA PRO A 109 32.46 -16.60 19.97
C PRO A 109 31.05 -16.10 20.22
N THR A 110 30.11 -16.67 19.48
CA THR A 110 28.74 -16.17 19.49
C THR A 110 28.30 -16.37 20.92
N ALA A 111 28.07 -15.26 21.65
CA ALA A 111 27.65 -15.32 23.05
C ALA A 111 26.58 -16.39 23.12
N THR A 112 26.92 -17.48 23.81
CA THR A 112 26.32 -18.80 23.73
C THR A 112 24.84 -18.62 23.50
N ARG A 113 24.32 -19.11 22.35
CA ARG A 113 22.91 -19.09 21.96
C ARG A 113 22.11 -19.45 23.22
N ARG A 114 21.65 -18.41 23.93
CA ARG A 114 21.03 -18.58 25.23
C ARG A 114 19.67 -19.11 24.84
N THR A 115 19.50 -20.42 24.96
CA THR A 115 18.23 -21.11 24.82
C THR A 115 17.23 -20.30 25.63
N THR A 116 16.41 -19.50 24.95
CA THR A 116 15.37 -18.69 25.57
C THR A 116 14.25 -19.64 25.96
N ALA A 117 14.47 -20.37 27.04
CA ALA A 117 13.39 -20.63 27.97
C ALA A 117 13.02 -19.28 28.60
N ALA A 118 11.75 -18.91 28.45
CA ALA A 118 10.97 -17.91 29.18
C ALA A 118 11.74 -16.88 30.03
N GLU A 119 11.64 -15.60 29.67
CA GLU A 119 11.16 -14.51 30.56
C GLU A 119 11.43 -13.11 29.95
N GLY A 120 10.36 -12.46 29.47
CA GLY A 120 10.06 -11.06 29.79
C GLY A 120 10.90 -9.89 29.24
N GLY A 121 11.83 -10.08 28.30
CA GLY A 121 12.64 -8.97 27.75
C GLY A 121 12.33 -8.61 26.30
N LEU A 122 12.08 -7.33 26.00
CA LEU A 122 11.90 -6.75 24.65
C LEU A 122 13.17 -6.92 23.78
N SER A 123 13.45 -8.15 23.34
CA SER A 123 14.32 -8.44 22.22
C SER A 123 13.73 -7.81 20.96
N ASN A 124 14.52 -7.11 20.16
CA ASN A 124 14.08 -6.51 18.91
C ASN A 124 13.57 -7.63 17.97
N PRO A 125 12.24 -7.78 17.74
CA PRO A 125 11.68 -8.92 17.02
C PRO A 125 12.17 -9.00 15.57
N PHE A 126 12.60 -7.87 15.00
CA PHE A 126 13.22 -7.79 13.67
C PHE A 126 14.57 -8.51 13.55
N LYS A 127 15.27 -8.74 14.67
CA LYS A 127 16.54 -9.44 14.65
C LYS A 127 16.37 -10.96 14.63
N VAL A 128 15.26 -11.46 15.17
CA VAL A 128 14.95 -12.91 15.21
C VAL A 128 14.47 -13.39 13.83
N LEU A 129 13.68 -12.57 13.12
CA LEU A 129 13.22 -12.89 11.76
C LEU A 129 14.34 -12.83 10.69
N ALA A 130 15.42 -12.08 10.95
CA ALA A 130 16.54 -12.01 10.02
C ALA A 130 17.49 -13.23 10.07
N ASP A 131 17.38 -14.06 11.12
CA ASP A 131 18.32 -15.15 11.42
C ASP A 131 17.71 -16.57 11.21
N GLU A 132 16.42 -16.72 10.85
CA GLU A 132 15.72 -18.04 10.83
C GLU A 132 15.09 -18.47 9.47
N ASP A 133 15.39 -17.80 8.35
CA ASP A 133 14.99 -18.34 7.03
C ASP A 133 16.03 -19.37 6.54
N ASP A 134 15.64 -20.65 6.54
CA ASP A 134 16.39 -21.84 6.07
C ASP A 134 16.72 -21.82 4.55
N GLU A 135 16.60 -20.68 3.84
CA GLU A 135 16.90 -20.57 2.41
C GLU A 135 18.40 -20.72 2.07
N ASP A 136 19.28 -20.74 3.09
CA ASP A 136 20.71 -21.05 2.91
C ASP A 136 20.94 -22.54 2.54
N ASP A 137 19.97 -23.44 2.75
CA ASP A 137 20.10 -24.88 2.50
C ASP A 137 20.21 -25.24 1.00
N ASP A 138 19.67 -24.40 0.12
CA ASP A 138 19.74 -24.57 -1.34
C ASP A 138 21.07 -24.10 -1.95
N MET A 139 21.91 -23.43 -1.17
CA MET A 139 23.15 -22.85 -1.67
C MET A 139 24.22 -23.94 -1.86
N PRO A 140 24.80 -24.12 -3.07
CA PRO A 140 25.79 -25.17 -3.29
C PRO A 140 27.02 -24.98 -2.40
N HIS A 141 27.58 -26.10 -1.93
CA HIS A 141 28.77 -26.10 -1.10
C HIS A 141 29.92 -25.36 -1.81
N PHE A 142 30.58 -24.46 -1.08
CA PHE A 142 31.67 -23.63 -1.59
C PHE A 142 33.02 -24.12 -1.08
N ASP A 143 33.90 -24.57 -1.98
CA ASP A 143 35.28 -24.93 -1.64
C ASP A 143 36.19 -23.68 -1.63
N ALA A 144 36.36 -23.11 -0.44
CA ALA A 144 37.22 -21.95 -0.23
C ALA A 144 38.71 -22.23 -0.43
N THR A 145 39.15 -23.50 -0.45
CA THR A 145 40.55 -23.86 -0.69
C THR A 145 40.88 -23.88 -2.18
N ALA A 146 39.89 -24.20 -3.03
CA ALA A 146 40.00 -24.15 -4.47
C ALA A 146 39.83 -22.74 -5.06
N TYR A 147 39.29 -21.78 -4.30
CA TYR A 147 39.08 -20.42 -4.78
C TYR A 147 40.41 -19.70 -5.05
N SER A 148 40.67 -19.38 -6.32
CA SER A 148 41.70 -18.43 -6.72
C SER A 148 41.05 -17.12 -7.17
N PRO A 149 41.49 -15.94 -6.69
CA PRO A 149 41.00 -14.68 -7.22
C PRO A 149 41.28 -14.63 -8.72
N PRO A 150 40.31 -14.20 -9.56
CA PRO A 150 40.52 -14.13 -10.99
C PRO A 150 41.77 -13.31 -11.31
N VAL A 151 42.69 -13.89 -12.09
CA VAL A 151 43.69 -13.09 -12.80
C VAL A 151 42.87 -12.13 -13.66
N GLN A 152 43.08 -10.81 -13.52
CA GLN A 152 42.42 -9.83 -14.38
C GLN A 152 42.67 -10.24 -15.84
N THR A 153 41.70 -10.93 -16.43
CA THR A 153 41.65 -11.10 -17.87
C THR A 153 41.43 -9.71 -18.45
N LEU A 154 41.89 -9.51 -19.69
CA LEU A 154 41.75 -8.28 -20.49
C LEU A 154 40.52 -7.48 -20.10
N PRO A 155 40.59 -6.13 -20.02
CA PRO A 155 39.48 -5.31 -19.57
C PRO A 155 38.22 -5.76 -20.31
N ALA A 156 37.35 -6.49 -19.59
CA ALA A 156 36.03 -6.81 -20.11
C ALA A 156 35.44 -5.47 -20.53
N ASP A 157 34.84 -5.41 -21.73
CA ASP A 157 34.22 -4.17 -22.21
C ASP A 157 33.41 -3.61 -21.03
N ALA A 158 33.77 -2.41 -20.59
CA ALA A 158 33.19 -1.80 -19.40
C ALA A 158 31.66 -1.73 -19.51
N ARG A 159 31.13 -1.69 -20.74
CA ARG A 159 29.69 -1.73 -21.02
C ARG A 159 29.08 -3.10 -20.81
N VAL A 160 29.79 -4.19 -21.08
CA VAL A 160 29.33 -5.56 -20.78
C VAL A 160 29.33 -5.81 -19.27
N ALA A 161 30.33 -5.29 -18.55
CA ALA A 161 30.31 -5.32 -17.09
C ALA A 161 29.13 -4.50 -16.52
N GLN A 162 28.87 -3.32 -17.10
CA GLN A 162 27.72 -2.50 -16.75
C GLN A 162 26.39 -3.22 -17.06
N LEU A 163 26.29 -3.93 -18.18
CA LEU A 163 25.12 -4.73 -18.54
C LEU A 163 24.80 -5.75 -17.44
N ALA A 164 25.81 -6.48 -16.96
CA ALA A 164 25.66 -7.45 -15.88
C ALA A 164 25.17 -6.77 -14.59
N ASP A 165 25.79 -5.65 -14.18
CA ASP A 165 25.36 -4.93 -12.99
C ASP A 165 23.90 -4.42 -13.08
N ASP A 166 23.52 -3.90 -14.26
CA ASP A 166 22.16 -3.43 -14.53
C ASP A 166 21.16 -4.60 -14.55
N GLN A 167 21.55 -5.78 -15.07
CA GLN A 167 20.75 -7.00 -15.03
C GLN A 167 20.54 -7.54 -13.62
N PHE A 168 21.57 -7.56 -12.78
CA PHE A 168 21.45 -7.95 -11.38
C PHE A 168 20.48 -7.04 -10.63
N ARG A 169 20.55 -5.74 -10.91
CA ARG A 169 19.68 -4.76 -10.29
C ARG A 169 18.22 -4.87 -10.76
N ALA A 170 17.99 -5.03 -12.05
CA ALA A 170 16.67 -5.32 -12.60
C ALA A 170 16.10 -6.64 -12.05
N THR A 171 16.94 -7.65 -11.85
CA THR A 171 16.53 -8.93 -11.24
C THR A 171 16.11 -8.75 -9.78
N CYS A 172 16.86 -7.98 -8.98
CA CYS A 172 16.46 -7.63 -7.62
C CYS A 172 15.07 -6.98 -7.59
N PHE A 173 14.80 -6.06 -8.52
CA PHE A 173 13.50 -5.41 -8.66
C PHE A 173 12.38 -6.40 -8.99
N VAL A 174 12.59 -7.30 -9.96
CA VAL A 174 11.61 -8.35 -10.32
C VAL A 174 11.32 -9.27 -9.14
N LEU A 175 12.35 -9.64 -8.39
CA LEU A 175 12.22 -10.47 -7.20
C LEU A 175 11.46 -9.77 -6.06
N ASP A 176 11.63 -8.45 -5.88
CA ASP A 176 10.83 -7.65 -4.96
C ASP A 176 9.34 -7.64 -5.39
N MET A 177 9.07 -7.53 -6.70
CA MET A 177 7.69 -7.61 -7.21
C MET A 177 7.07 -9.00 -6.98
N ASP A 178 7.85 -10.07 -7.14
CA ASP A 178 7.38 -11.44 -6.99
C ASP A 178 6.99 -11.75 -5.54
N GLU A 179 7.79 -11.29 -4.57
CA GLU A 179 7.47 -11.35 -3.14
C GLU A 179 6.17 -10.62 -2.81
N LEU A 180 5.99 -9.39 -3.32
CA LEU A 180 4.76 -8.64 -3.15
C LEU A 180 3.55 -9.32 -3.81
N MET A 181 3.75 -10.02 -4.93
CA MET A 181 2.68 -10.83 -5.53
C MET A 181 2.32 -12.05 -4.68
N GLY A 182 3.29 -12.65 -3.99
CA GLY A 182 3.04 -13.69 -2.99
C GLY A 182 2.11 -13.23 -1.86
N GLU A 183 2.32 -12.01 -1.37
CA GLU A 183 1.46 -11.37 -0.36
C GLU A 183 0.04 -11.10 -0.88
N VAL A 184 -0.09 -10.72 -2.15
CA VAL A 184 -1.39 -10.58 -2.83
C VAL A 184 -2.08 -11.94 -2.93
N HIS A 185 -1.39 -13.00 -3.35
CA HIS A 185 -1.96 -14.36 -3.36
C HIS A 185 -2.43 -14.79 -1.97
N ALA A 186 -1.59 -14.60 -0.95
CA ALA A 186 -1.89 -14.99 0.42
C ALA A 186 -3.12 -14.27 0.97
N VAL A 187 -3.23 -12.95 0.76
CA VAL A 187 -4.36 -12.17 1.30
C VAL A 187 -5.68 -12.47 0.60
N TRP A 188 -5.67 -12.72 -0.72
CA TRP A 188 -6.88 -13.10 -1.45
C TRP A 188 -7.31 -14.55 -1.16
N ALA A 189 -6.38 -15.46 -0.89
CA ALA A 189 -6.70 -16.79 -0.38
C ALA A 189 -7.34 -16.73 1.01
N ALA A 190 -6.76 -15.94 1.92
CA ALA A 190 -7.34 -15.69 3.24
C ALA A 190 -8.75 -15.07 3.14
N PHE A 191 -8.97 -14.15 2.19
CA PHE A 191 -10.28 -13.57 1.95
C PHE A 191 -11.28 -14.63 1.45
N LYS A 192 -10.90 -15.46 0.46
CA LYS A 192 -11.75 -16.57 -0.02
C LYS A 192 -12.14 -17.53 1.11
N GLN A 193 -11.25 -17.72 2.09
CA GLN A 193 -11.47 -18.58 3.27
C GLN A 193 -12.26 -17.88 4.39
N GLY A 194 -12.57 -16.59 4.28
CA GLY A 194 -13.25 -15.81 5.32
C GLY A 194 -12.36 -15.46 6.53
N GLU A 195 -11.04 -15.54 6.38
CA GLU A 195 -10.07 -15.24 7.44
C GLU A 195 -9.70 -13.74 7.53
N THR A 196 -10.01 -12.96 6.50
CA THR A 196 -9.75 -11.52 6.43
C THR A 196 -10.85 -10.83 5.63
N THR A 197 -11.00 -9.54 5.84
CA THR A 197 -12.05 -8.73 5.21
C THR A 197 -11.70 -8.33 3.78
N LEU A 198 -12.72 -8.02 2.97
CA LEU A 198 -12.52 -7.47 1.62
C LEU A 198 -11.67 -6.17 1.66
N LEU A 199 -11.88 -5.35 2.70
CA LEU A 199 -11.16 -4.10 2.90
C LEU A 199 -9.68 -4.35 3.19
N ALA A 200 -9.35 -5.31 4.06
CA ALA A 200 -7.98 -5.65 4.39
C ALA A 200 -7.23 -6.25 3.19
N ALA A 201 -7.85 -7.19 2.45
CA ALA A 201 -7.28 -7.75 1.23
C ALA A 201 -7.00 -6.67 0.18
N THR A 202 -7.93 -5.74 0.01
CA THR A 202 -7.77 -4.62 -0.91
C THR A 202 -6.69 -3.65 -0.43
N ALA A 203 -6.63 -3.34 0.87
CA ALA A 203 -5.64 -2.44 1.44
C ALA A 203 -4.22 -2.98 1.27
N VAL A 204 -4.00 -4.27 1.51
CA VAL A 204 -2.72 -4.96 1.26
C VAL A 204 -2.36 -4.90 -0.23
N THR A 205 -3.32 -5.21 -1.12
CA THR A 205 -3.10 -5.15 -2.57
C THR A 205 -2.75 -3.73 -3.03
N ASN A 206 -3.47 -2.72 -2.56
CA ASN A 206 -3.19 -1.30 -2.85
C ASN A 206 -1.81 -0.89 -2.35
N HIS A 207 -1.41 -1.35 -1.16
CA HIS A 207 -0.08 -1.09 -0.63
C HIS A 207 1.00 -1.72 -1.51
N CYS A 208 0.84 -2.98 -1.94
CA CYS A 208 1.77 -3.65 -2.83
C CYS A 208 1.97 -2.88 -4.14
N VAL A 209 0.88 -2.43 -4.78
CA VAL A 209 0.94 -1.60 -6.00
C VAL A 209 1.74 -0.32 -5.78
N ARG A 210 1.55 0.36 -4.64
CA ARG A 210 2.29 1.59 -4.31
C ARG A 210 3.77 1.32 -4.02
N VAL A 211 4.09 0.19 -3.41
CA VAL A 211 5.50 -0.22 -3.22
C VAL A 211 6.14 -0.47 -4.59
N VAL A 212 5.46 -1.17 -5.51
CA VAL A 212 5.96 -1.36 -6.89
C VAL A 212 6.13 -0.04 -7.64
N GLU A 213 5.20 0.91 -7.52
CA GLU A 213 5.34 2.25 -8.10
C GLU A 213 6.60 2.96 -7.58
N SER A 214 6.86 2.89 -6.26
CA SER A 214 8.07 3.44 -5.65
C SER A 214 9.34 2.75 -6.16
N LEU A 215 9.34 1.42 -6.19
CA LEU A 215 10.48 0.62 -6.65
C LEU A 215 10.78 0.85 -8.14
N ALA A 216 9.75 0.93 -8.98
CA ALA A 216 9.90 1.23 -10.40
C ALA A 216 10.43 2.65 -10.62
N SER A 217 9.97 3.62 -9.82
CA SER A 217 10.49 4.99 -9.84
C SER A 217 11.97 5.04 -9.45
N GLU A 218 12.38 4.31 -8.40
CA GLU A 218 13.78 4.18 -8.00
C GLU A 218 14.63 3.51 -9.09
N LEU A 219 14.12 2.45 -9.70
CA LEU A 219 14.80 1.76 -10.80
C LEU A 219 15.05 2.73 -11.96
N CYS A 220 14.01 3.43 -12.43
CA CYS A 220 14.08 4.39 -13.52
C CYS A 220 14.97 5.60 -13.19
N LEU A 221 15.00 6.08 -11.94
CA LEU A 221 15.89 7.17 -11.54
C LEU A 221 17.36 6.81 -11.69
N GLU A 222 17.74 5.57 -11.34
CA GLU A 222 19.12 5.14 -11.42
C GLU A 222 19.46 4.48 -12.78
N LEU A 223 18.48 3.91 -13.51
CA LEU A 223 18.57 3.39 -14.89
C LEU A 223 17.52 4.07 -15.80
N PRO A 224 17.76 5.29 -16.30
CA PRO A 224 16.76 6.10 -17.01
C PRO A 224 16.22 5.51 -18.32
N TYR A 225 16.89 4.49 -18.86
CA TYR A 225 16.47 3.77 -20.05
C TYR A 225 15.49 2.62 -19.76
N LEU A 226 15.23 2.30 -18.49
CA LEU A 226 14.23 1.31 -18.05
C LEU A 226 12.95 2.02 -17.59
N LYS A 227 12.14 2.46 -18.55
CA LYS A 227 10.90 3.23 -18.32
C LYS A 227 9.67 2.34 -18.17
N THR A 228 9.67 1.18 -18.83
CA THR A 228 8.55 0.24 -18.84
C THR A 228 9.00 -1.16 -18.44
N LEU A 229 8.03 -2.01 -18.10
CA LEU A 229 8.32 -3.42 -17.84
C LEU A 229 8.84 -4.15 -19.08
N GLY A 230 8.50 -3.68 -20.29
CA GLY A 230 9.08 -4.20 -21.53
C GLY A 230 10.60 -4.02 -21.57
N ASP A 231 11.07 -2.85 -21.16
CA ASP A 231 12.50 -2.49 -21.14
C ASP A 231 13.26 -3.40 -20.15
N VAL A 232 12.69 -3.62 -18.96
CA VAL A 232 13.21 -4.58 -17.96
C VAL A 232 13.23 -5.99 -18.54
N GLY A 233 12.13 -6.38 -19.19
CA GLY A 233 11.99 -7.72 -19.76
C GLY A 233 12.96 -8.01 -20.89
N VAL A 234 13.31 -7.04 -21.74
CA VAL A 234 14.33 -7.25 -22.78
C VAL A 234 15.74 -7.21 -22.20
N LEU A 235 16.02 -6.36 -21.20
CA LEU A 235 17.33 -6.33 -20.53
C LEU A 235 17.67 -7.71 -19.94
N LEU A 236 16.68 -8.37 -19.33
CA LEU A 236 16.81 -9.69 -18.70
C LEU A 236 16.62 -10.86 -19.68
N GLY A 237 15.76 -10.71 -20.69
CA GLY A 237 15.38 -11.80 -21.60
C GLY A 237 16.20 -11.88 -22.89
N LYS A 238 16.86 -10.78 -23.30
CA LYS A 238 17.65 -10.66 -24.54
C LYS A 238 19.15 -10.44 -24.25
N THR A 239 19.66 -10.98 -23.14
CA THR A 239 21.08 -10.85 -22.73
C THR A 239 22.08 -11.14 -23.84
N PRO A 240 21.96 -12.23 -24.64
CA PRO A 240 22.92 -12.51 -25.70
C PRO A 240 22.95 -11.43 -26.78
N LEU A 241 21.79 -10.86 -27.14
CA LEU A 241 21.70 -9.78 -28.11
C LEU A 241 22.30 -8.49 -27.56
N ALA A 242 21.96 -8.10 -26.33
CA ALA A 242 22.50 -6.90 -25.71
C ALA A 242 24.04 -6.96 -25.59
N ALA A 243 24.58 -8.11 -25.13
CA ALA A 243 26.02 -8.32 -25.04
C ALA A 243 26.71 -8.29 -26.41
N PHE A 244 26.08 -8.88 -27.44
CA PHE A 244 26.57 -8.83 -28.81
C PHE A 244 26.64 -7.40 -29.33
N LEU A 245 25.56 -6.63 -29.17
CA LEU A 245 25.47 -5.24 -29.63
C LEU A 245 26.51 -4.35 -28.94
N LEU A 246 26.64 -4.44 -27.61
CA LEU A 246 27.64 -3.67 -26.88
C LEU A 246 29.05 -4.04 -27.31
N SER A 247 29.35 -5.31 -27.57
CA SER A 247 30.70 -5.75 -27.95
C SER A 247 31.10 -5.37 -29.37
N HIS A 248 30.14 -5.10 -30.27
CA HIS A 248 30.39 -4.90 -31.71
C HIS A 248 29.95 -3.53 -32.22
N SER A 249 29.56 -2.61 -31.34
CA SER A 249 29.15 -1.25 -31.72
C SER A 249 29.49 -0.24 -30.62
N ASP A 250 29.34 1.05 -30.91
CA ASP A 250 29.51 2.15 -29.94
C ASP A 250 28.19 2.57 -29.26
N LEU A 251 27.18 1.70 -29.30
CA LEU A 251 25.87 2.00 -28.72
C LEU A 251 25.95 2.28 -27.21
N SER A 252 25.09 3.20 -26.77
CA SER A 252 24.81 3.38 -25.35
C SER A 252 23.95 2.22 -24.82
N MET A 253 23.87 2.06 -23.50
CA MET A 253 22.99 1.06 -22.89
C MET A 253 21.52 1.28 -23.26
N GLY A 254 21.08 2.54 -23.34
CA GLY A 254 19.71 2.88 -23.73
C GLY A 254 19.41 2.49 -25.17
N ASP A 255 20.30 2.84 -26.11
CA ASP A 255 20.10 2.48 -27.52
C ASP A 255 20.13 0.95 -27.72
N THR A 256 20.94 0.25 -26.93
CA THR A 256 21.01 -1.21 -26.94
C THR A 256 19.68 -1.84 -26.51
N VAL A 257 19.08 -1.33 -25.42
CA VAL A 257 17.77 -1.76 -24.95
C VAL A 257 16.69 -1.45 -25.98
N ASP A 258 16.72 -0.28 -26.62
CA ASP A 258 15.78 0.08 -27.68
C ASP A 258 15.86 -0.86 -28.89
N TRP A 259 17.07 -1.28 -29.30
CA TRP A 259 17.23 -2.30 -30.33
C TRP A 259 16.68 -3.66 -29.91
N CYS A 260 16.90 -4.05 -28.65
CA CYS A 260 16.34 -5.30 -28.11
C CYS A 260 14.81 -5.26 -28.04
N LEU A 261 14.20 -4.10 -27.74
CA LEU A 261 12.75 -3.90 -27.78
C LEU A 261 12.20 -4.08 -29.20
N ARG A 262 12.86 -3.50 -30.21
CA ARG A 262 12.47 -3.69 -31.61
C ARG A 262 12.57 -5.16 -32.04
N ALA A 263 13.54 -5.90 -31.51
CA ALA A 263 13.67 -7.34 -31.73
C ALA A 263 12.58 -8.18 -31.09
N ASP A 264 11.88 -7.67 -30.07
CA ASP A 264 10.72 -8.36 -29.48
C ASP A 264 9.39 -7.95 -30.13
N ASP A 265 9.38 -6.91 -30.98
CA ASP A 265 8.19 -6.46 -31.70
C ASP A 265 7.87 -7.36 -32.90
N HIS A 266 6.88 -8.22 -32.71
CA HIS A 266 6.42 -9.22 -33.68
C HIS A 266 5.77 -8.60 -34.93
N ARG A 267 5.57 -7.28 -34.96
CA ARG A 267 5.09 -6.56 -36.15
C ARG A 267 6.21 -6.28 -37.14
N ILE A 268 7.48 -6.38 -36.72
CA ILE A 268 8.64 -6.16 -37.58
C ILE A 268 9.16 -7.54 -38.02
N PRO A 269 9.20 -7.83 -39.34
CA PRO A 269 9.82 -9.05 -39.82
C PRO A 269 11.29 -9.14 -39.36
N LEU A 270 11.70 -10.31 -38.86
CA LEU A 270 13.05 -10.48 -38.30
C LEU A 270 14.16 -10.15 -39.31
N ASP A 271 13.98 -10.54 -40.58
CA ASP A 271 14.95 -10.27 -41.65
C ASP A 271 15.13 -8.77 -41.90
N ASP A 272 14.02 -8.01 -41.91
CA ASP A 272 14.05 -6.55 -42.10
C ASP A 272 14.76 -5.87 -40.92
N LEU A 273 14.50 -6.34 -39.69
CA LEU A 273 15.16 -5.83 -38.50
C LEU A 273 16.66 -6.11 -38.54
N VAL A 274 17.06 -7.34 -38.83
CA VAL A 274 18.47 -7.76 -38.88
C VAL A 274 19.24 -6.97 -39.93
N ALA A 275 18.65 -6.79 -41.13
CA ALA A 275 19.23 -5.95 -42.17
C ALA A 275 19.37 -4.49 -41.71
N THR A 276 18.33 -3.94 -41.06
CA THR A 276 18.36 -2.57 -40.54
C THR A 276 19.42 -2.42 -39.43
N MET A 277 19.56 -3.40 -38.54
CA MET A 277 20.56 -3.42 -37.47
C MET A 277 21.97 -3.48 -38.04
N ALA A 278 22.23 -4.39 -38.98
CA ALA A 278 23.54 -4.53 -39.59
C ALA A 278 23.97 -3.25 -40.29
N HIS A 279 23.05 -2.66 -41.07
CA HIS A 279 23.29 -1.40 -41.78
C HIS A 279 23.52 -0.23 -40.81
N THR A 280 22.64 -0.05 -39.83
CA THR A 280 22.68 1.11 -38.92
C THR A 280 23.89 1.07 -37.99
N LEU A 281 24.33 -0.14 -37.61
CA LEU A 281 25.42 -0.34 -36.66
C LEU A 281 26.77 -0.59 -37.33
N GLY A 282 26.83 -0.62 -38.67
CA GLY A 282 28.04 -0.91 -39.42
C GLY A 282 28.58 -2.32 -39.17
N LEU A 283 27.70 -3.28 -38.87
CA LEU A 283 28.08 -4.69 -38.70
C LEU A 283 28.34 -5.33 -40.07
N PRO A 284 29.17 -6.39 -40.14
CA PRO A 284 29.39 -7.10 -41.40
C PRO A 284 28.07 -7.59 -42.00
N GLU A 285 27.79 -7.20 -43.25
CA GLU A 285 26.59 -7.61 -44.01
C GLU A 285 26.77 -8.98 -44.71
N ASP A 286 27.82 -9.74 -44.35
CA ASP A 286 27.98 -11.08 -44.87
C ASP A 286 26.92 -12.03 -44.31
N ARG A 287 26.53 -13.02 -45.12
CA ARG A 287 25.43 -13.93 -44.80
C ARG A 287 25.63 -14.66 -43.47
N ALA A 288 26.85 -14.99 -43.08
CA ALA A 288 27.09 -15.72 -41.83
C ALA A 288 26.85 -14.83 -40.61
N SER A 289 27.34 -13.59 -40.65
CA SER A 289 27.10 -12.58 -39.60
C SER A 289 25.62 -12.24 -39.46
N LEU A 290 24.89 -12.09 -40.57
CA LEU A 290 23.44 -11.85 -40.56
C LEU A 290 22.66 -13.04 -39.98
N LEU A 291 23.03 -14.28 -40.33
CA LEU A 291 22.40 -15.48 -39.76
C LEU A 291 22.67 -15.61 -38.26
N GLN A 292 23.89 -15.28 -37.81
CA GLN A 292 24.22 -15.26 -36.39
C GLN A 292 23.42 -14.19 -35.64
N LEU A 293 23.32 -12.98 -36.18
CA LEU A 293 22.53 -11.91 -35.59
C LEU A 293 21.04 -12.26 -35.54
N ALA A 294 20.50 -12.85 -36.61
CA ALA A 294 19.12 -13.32 -36.65
C ALA A 294 18.85 -14.40 -35.59
N TYR A 295 19.76 -15.38 -35.46
CA TYR A 295 19.66 -16.41 -34.43
C TYR A 295 19.66 -15.80 -33.02
N ILE A 296 20.60 -14.89 -32.73
CA ILE A 296 20.71 -14.22 -31.43
C ILE A 296 19.49 -13.35 -31.15
N ALA A 297 18.99 -12.62 -32.15
CA ALA A 297 17.80 -11.77 -32.01
C ALA A 297 16.52 -12.58 -31.78
N ALA A 298 16.43 -13.78 -32.35
CA ALA A 298 15.32 -14.70 -32.14
C ALA A 298 15.31 -15.35 -30.75
N LEU A 299 16.48 -15.51 -30.10
CA LEU A 299 16.55 -16.06 -28.74
C LEU A 299 15.74 -15.19 -27.77
N ARG A 300 14.88 -15.84 -26.98
CA ARG A 300 14.12 -15.20 -25.91
C ARG A 300 14.20 -16.09 -24.68
N SER A 301 14.82 -15.58 -23.64
CA SER A 301 14.74 -16.21 -22.32
C SER A 301 13.49 -15.70 -21.60
N ASP A 302 12.73 -16.61 -20.98
CA ASP A 302 11.67 -16.20 -20.08
C ASP A 302 12.29 -15.72 -18.77
N TRP A 303 12.48 -14.41 -18.66
CA TRP A 303 13.05 -13.77 -17.48
C TRP A 303 12.18 -13.92 -16.22
N THR A 304 10.93 -14.38 -16.35
CA THR A 304 10.04 -14.69 -15.22
C THR A 304 10.08 -16.16 -14.79
N GLN A 305 10.77 -17.04 -15.53
CA GLN A 305 10.73 -18.49 -15.31
C GLN A 305 11.14 -18.92 -13.89
N ASN A 306 12.09 -18.20 -13.30
CA ASN A 306 12.64 -18.50 -11.98
C ASN A 306 11.92 -17.78 -10.84
N THR A 307 10.86 -17.01 -11.13
CA THR A 307 10.07 -16.37 -10.08
C THR A 307 8.89 -17.26 -9.70
N ARG A 308 8.46 -17.18 -8.43
CA ARG A 308 7.48 -18.10 -7.87
C ARG A 308 6.06 -17.77 -8.33
N HIS A 309 5.75 -16.50 -8.52
CA HIS A 309 4.39 -16.01 -8.78
C HIS A 309 4.18 -15.47 -10.20
N PHE A 310 5.24 -15.13 -10.93
CA PHE A 310 5.16 -14.70 -12.34
C PHE A 310 5.60 -15.77 -13.36
N GLY A 311 6.27 -16.83 -12.93
CA GLY A 311 6.67 -17.93 -13.81
C GLY A 311 5.50 -18.79 -14.30
N GLY A 312 5.79 -19.64 -15.30
CA GLY A 312 4.81 -20.58 -15.86
C GLY A 312 3.59 -19.86 -16.43
N ASP A 313 2.37 -20.37 -16.23
CA ASP A 313 1.17 -19.77 -16.84
C ASP A 313 0.79 -18.35 -16.31
N ASN A 314 1.53 -17.77 -15.36
CA ASN A 314 1.25 -16.45 -14.78
C ASN A 314 2.14 -15.32 -15.33
N HIS A 315 2.56 -15.43 -16.60
CA HIS A 315 3.53 -14.51 -17.20
C HIS A 315 3.07 -13.04 -17.21
N LEU A 316 3.72 -12.23 -16.37
CA LEU A 316 3.57 -10.78 -16.33
C LEU A 316 3.85 -10.11 -17.70
N GLY A 317 4.78 -10.68 -18.48
CA GLY A 317 5.07 -10.21 -19.85
C GLY A 317 3.88 -10.33 -20.81
N LYS A 318 2.98 -11.30 -20.63
CA LYS A 318 1.76 -11.41 -21.44
C LYS A 318 0.78 -10.28 -21.12
N VAL A 319 0.64 -9.91 -19.85
CA VAL A 319 -0.20 -8.77 -19.44
C VAL A 319 0.35 -7.47 -20.03
N TYR A 320 1.68 -7.26 -20.01
CA TYR A 320 2.31 -6.13 -20.67
C TYR A 320 1.99 -6.09 -22.17
N ASN A 321 2.16 -7.22 -22.88
CA ASN A 321 1.86 -7.29 -24.31
C ASN A 321 0.39 -7.02 -24.64
N LEU A 322 -0.54 -7.51 -23.80
CA LEU A 322 -1.97 -7.22 -23.94
C LEU A 322 -2.24 -5.71 -23.78
N LEU A 323 -1.67 -5.07 -22.76
CA LEU A 323 -1.79 -3.62 -22.59
C LEU A 323 -1.11 -2.85 -23.74
N ALA A 324 0.04 -3.29 -24.24
CA ALA A 324 0.68 -2.68 -25.40
C ALA A 324 -0.19 -2.81 -26.67
N MET A 325 -0.91 -3.92 -26.82
CA MET A 325 -1.84 -4.16 -27.93
C MET A 325 -3.11 -3.29 -27.84
N VAL A 326 -3.63 -3.05 -26.63
CA VAL A 326 -4.80 -2.18 -26.42
C VAL A 326 -4.48 -0.71 -26.74
N ALA A 327 -3.24 -0.28 -26.45
CA ALA A 327 -2.82 1.12 -26.54
C ALA A 327 -3.19 1.83 -27.87
N PRO A 328 -2.89 1.28 -29.06
CA PRO A 328 -3.25 1.90 -30.34
C PRO A 328 -4.77 1.91 -30.63
N ILE A 329 -5.53 1.01 -30.00
CA ILE A 329 -6.98 0.87 -30.21
C ILE A 329 -7.76 1.92 -29.39
N LEU A 330 -7.16 2.46 -28.32
CA LEU A 330 -7.77 3.46 -27.45
C LEU A 330 -7.84 4.85 -28.11
N GLN A 331 -8.71 5.03 -29.10
CA GLN A 331 -9.03 6.33 -29.66
C GLN A 331 -10.11 7.03 -28.82
N PRO A 332 -9.94 8.32 -28.44
CA PRO A 332 -10.97 9.07 -27.72
C PRO A 332 -12.32 9.01 -28.46
N GLY A 333 -13.37 8.60 -27.76
CA GLY A 333 -14.74 8.52 -28.31
C GLY A 333 -14.99 7.34 -29.25
N THR A 334 -14.01 6.46 -29.49
CA THR A 334 -14.22 5.28 -30.33
C THR A 334 -14.69 4.11 -29.48
N ARG A 335 -15.84 3.53 -29.84
CA ARG A 335 -16.34 2.32 -29.20
C ARG A 335 -15.48 1.14 -29.65
N ILE A 336 -14.79 0.52 -28.70
CA ILE A 336 -14.00 -0.68 -28.96
C ILE A 336 -14.98 -1.87 -28.97
N ALA A 337 -15.53 -2.17 -30.15
CA ALA A 337 -16.38 -3.33 -30.35
C ALA A 337 -15.48 -4.54 -30.61
N VAL A 338 -15.31 -5.39 -29.60
CA VAL A 338 -14.56 -6.63 -29.78
C VAL A 338 -15.39 -7.78 -29.24
N THR A 339 -15.58 -8.79 -30.09
CA THR A 339 -16.30 -10.00 -29.75
C THR A 339 -15.34 -11.00 -29.12
N SER A 340 -15.56 -11.35 -27.85
CA SER A 340 -14.83 -12.45 -27.20
C SER A 340 -15.15 -13.78 -27.90
N ARG A 341 -14.13 -14.62 -28.07
CA ARG A 341 -14.29 -15.99 -28.60
C ARG A 341 -14.44 -17.04 -27.50
N VAL A 342 -14.09 -16.70 -26.24
CA VAL A 342 -14.09 -17.64 -25.11
C VAL A 342 -14.83 -16.99 -23.94
N ALA A 343 -15.95 -17.58 -23.54
CA ALA A 343 -16.70 -17.14 -22.38
C ALA A 343 -16.16 -17.86 -21.14
N TRP A 344 -15.31 -17.18 -20.36
CA TRP A 344 -15.04 -17.60 -18.98
C TRP A 344 -16.35 -17.55 -18.19
N ASP A 345 -16.61 -18.56 -17.37
CA ASP A 345 -17.73 -18.66 -16.45
C ASP A 345 -17.19 -19.13 -15.10
N GLU A 346 -17.26 -18.27 -14.08
CA GLU A 346 -16.70 -18.59 -12.76
C GLU A 346 -17.34 -19.80 -12.10
N ALA A 347 -18.61 -20.09 -12.41
CA ALA A 347 -19.37 -21.14 -11.77
C ALA A 347 -19.13 -22.51 -12.42
N THR A 348 -19.07 -22.54 -13.75
CA THR A 348 -19.03 -23.81 -14.50
C THR A 348 -17.66 -24.13 -15.12
N ALA A 349 -16.83 -23.12 -15.31
CA ALA A 349 -15.52 -23.26 -15.94
C ALA A 349 -14.51 -22.26 -15.32
N PRO A 350 -14.20 -22.38 -14.01
CA PRO A 350 -13.25 -21.51 -13.36
C PRO A 350 -11.86 -21.63 -14.00
N ALA A 351 -11.15 -20.51 -14.07
CA ALA A 351 -9.81 -20.49 -14.64
C ALA A 351 -8.82 -21.20 -13.71
N THR A 352 -7.87 -21.97 -14.26
CA THR A 352 -6.83 -22.63 -13.45
C THR A 352 -5.60 -21.76 -13.22
N SER A 353 -5.46 -20.67 -13.97
CA SER A 353 -4.34 -19.72 -13.91
C SER A 353 -4.76 -18.34 -14.42
N THR A 354 -3.94 -17.30 -14.20
CA THR A 354 -4.27 -15.96 -14.68
C THR A 354 -4.29 -15.88 -16.21
N LYS A 355 -3.54 -16.74 -16.91
CA LYS A 355 -3.62 -16.88 -18.37
C LYS A 355 -5.01 -17.28 -18.86
N GLY A 356 -5.73 -18.12 -18.12
CA GLY A 356 -7.12 -18.46 -18.43
C GLY A 356 -8.07 -17.26 -18.35
N LEU A 357 -7.66 -16.18 -17.70
CA LEU A 357 -8.42 -14.94 -17.53
C LEU A 357 -8.01 -13.83 -18.51
N HIS A 358 -6.99 -14.02 -19.35
CA HIS A 358 -6.48 -12.96 -20.23
C HIS A 358 -7.49 -12.48 -21.28
N ASP A 359 -8.27 -13.40 -21.86
CA ASP A 359 -9.33 -13.02 -22.82
C ASP A 359 -10.42 -12.20 -22.12
N MET A 360 -10.88 -12.68 -20.95
CA MET A 360 -11.84 -11.97 -20.11
C MET A 360 -11.30 -10.58 -19.69
N LEU A 361 -10.03 -10.49 -19.31
CA LEU A 361 -9.39 -9.23 -18.99
C LEU A 361 -9.49 -8.23 -20.13
N PHE A 362 -9.15 -8.66 -21.34
CA PHE A 362 -9.15 -7.76 -22.50
C PHE A 362 -10.57 -7.32 -22.87
N PHE A 363 -11.50 -8.27 -22.99
CA PHE A 363 -12.84 -8.02 -23.53
C PHE A 363 -13.82 -7.49 -22.49
N ASP A 364 -13.87 -8.10 -21.31
CA ASP A 364 -14.91 -7.84 -20.31
C ASP A 364 -14.47 -6.83 -19.24
N VAL A 365 -13.18 -6.57 -19.10
CA VAL A 365 -12.65 -5.73 -18.00
C VAL A 365 -11.98 -4.46 -18.50
N LEU A 366 -10.87 -4.57 -19.24
CA LEU A 366 -10.05 -3.41 -19.62
C LEU A 366 -10.82 -2.42 -20.50
N VAL A 367 -11.50 -2.91 -21.53
CA VAL A 367 -12.23 -2.03 -22.45
C VAL A 367 -13.35 -1.25 -21.73
N PRO A 368 -14.28 -1.88 -20.99
CA PRO A 368 -15.29 -1.13 -20.22
C PRO A 368 -14.67 -0.18 -19.19
N LEU A 369 -13.64 -0.63 -18.46
CA LEU A 369 -12.97 0.20 -17.46
C LEU A 369 -12.34 1.44 -18.10
N LEU A 370 -11.62 1.30 -19.20
CA LEU A 370 -10.95 2.41 -19.89
C LEU A 370 -11.96 3.39 -20.50
N THR A 371 -13.02 2.89 -21.14
CA THR A 371 -14.08 3.74 -21.71
C THR A 371 -14.68 4.65 -20.63
N ILE A 372 -15.02 4.09 -19.48
CA ILE A 372 -15.64 4.85 -18.38
C ILE A 372 -14.60 5.70 -17.62
N ALA A 373 -13.38 5.19 -17.39
CA ALA A 373 -12.30 5.95 -16.74
C ALA A 373 -11.90 7.18 -17.56
N MET A 374 -11.95 7.11 -18.90
CA MET A 374 -11.70 8.24 -19.80
C MET A 374 -12.86 9.24 -19.82
N ARG A 375 -14.11 8.83 -19.54
CA ARG A 375 -15.27 9.74 -19.44
C ARG A 375 -15.26 10.60 -18.19
N GLN A 376 -14.58 10.17 -17.13
CA GLN A 376 -14.33 11.01 -15.96
C GLN A 376 -13.31 12.09 -16.31
N THR A 377 -13.74 13.09 -17.09
CA THR A 377 -12.90 14.17 -17.63
C THR A 377 -12.66 15.31 -16.63
N SER A 378 -13.29 15.27 -15.45
CA SER A 378 -13.22 16.38 -14.49
C SER A 378 -12.31 16.07 -13.30
N ASP A 379 -11.02 16.38 -13.44
CA ASP A 379 -10.10 16.58 -12.31
C ASP A 379 -10.59 17.69 -11.35
N LYS A 380 -11.60 18.49 -11.75
CA LYS A 380 -12.09 19.63 -10.95
C LYS A 380 -12.76 19.20 -9.64
N ASN A 381 -13.25 17.96 -9.55
CA ASN A 381 -13.94 17.46 -8.35
C ASN A 381 -13.01 16.75 -7.34
N ASP A 382 -11.73 16.56 -7.67
CA ASP A 382 -10.76 15.85 -6.81
C ASP A 382 -10.21 16.71 -5.65
N GLY A 383 -10.82 17.88 -5.42
CA GLY A 383 -10.47 18.80 -4.34
C GLY A 383 -10.88 18.34 -2.93
N ARG A 384 -11.65 17.25 -2.79
CA ARG A 384 -12.26 16.83 -1.50
C ARG A 384 -11.26 16.38 -0.44
N TYR A 385 -10.25 15.61 -0.83
CA TYR A 385 -9.26 15.04 0.08
C TYR A 385 -7.82 15.19 -0.44
N GLY A 386 -7.61 16.11 -1.39
CA GLY A 386 -6.38 16.24 -2.15
C GLY A 386 -6.18 15.10 -3.14
N LYS A 387 -5.51 15.39 -4.26
CA LYS A 387 -5.22 14.42 -5.35
C LYS A 387 -4.60 13.09 -4.88
N CYS A 388 -4.02 13.04 -3.68
CA CYS A 388 -3.37 11.85 -3.14
C CYS A 388 -4.34 10.76 -2.63
N THR A 389 -5.56 11.13 -2.23
CA THR A 389 -6.48 10.17 -1.60
C THR A 389 -7.03 9.17 -2.61
N GLY A 390 -7.45 9.65 -3.78
CA GLY A 390 -7.94 8.79 -4.86
C GLY A 390 -6.88 7.79 -5.33
N ALA A 391 -5.63 8.23 -5.49
CA ALA A 391 -4.52 7.35 -5.88
C ALA A 391 -4.20 6.28 -4.83
N THR A 392 -4.43 6.58 -3.56
CA THR A 392 -4.15 5.64 -2.45
C THR A 392 -5.24 4.58 -2.32
N LEU A 393 -6.51 4.99 -2.37
CA LEU A 393 -7.65 4.09 -2.16
C LEU A 393 -8.05 3.34 -3.44
N ARG A 394 -7.79 3.95 -4.61
CA ARG A 394 -8.13 3.40 -5.92
C ARG A 394 -6.94 3.49 -6.90
N PRO A 395 -5.81 2.85 -6.60
CA PRO A 395 -4.61 2.94 -7.43
C PRO A 395 -4.88 2.45 -8.86
N TYR A 396 -5.65 1.38 -9.04
CA TYR A 396 -5.88 0.81 -10.37
C TYR A 396 -6.60 1.78 -11.32
N VAL A 397 -7.66 2.43 -10.84
CA VAL A 397 -8.39 3.45 -11.64
C VAL A 397 -7.47 4.61 -12.01
N THR A 398 -6.60 5.02 -11.09
CA THR A 398 -5.65 6.11 -11.33
C THR A 398 -4.63 5.72 -12.41
N LEU A 399 -4.09 4.51 -12.34
CA LEU A 399 -3.15 3.97 -13.32
C LEU A 399 -3.81 3.78 -14.70
N LEU A 400 -5.04 3.28 -14.75
CA LEU A 400 -5.80 3.16 -16.01
C LEU A 400 -6.07 4.52 -16.65
N ARG A 401 -6.37 5.57 -15.86
CA ARG A 401 -6.50 6.94 -16.41
C ARG A 401 -5.18 7.45 -16.96
N ALA A 402 -4.07 7.21 -16.26
CA ALA A 402 -2.74 7.59 -16.73
C ALA A 402 -2.40 6.88 -18.04
N TYR A 403 -2.70 5.59 -18.14
CA TYR A 403 -2.52 4.80 -19.36
C TYR A 403 -3.46 5.24 -20.49
N GLY A 404 -4.73 5.53 -20.20
CA GLY A 404 -5.66 6.10 -21.19
C GLY A 404 -5.17 7.42 -21.80
N LYS A 405 -4.41 8.23 -21.03
CA LYS A 405 -3.80 9.49 -21.50
C LYS A 405 -2.47 9.28 -22.23
N THR A 406 -1.58 8.48 -21.67
CA THR A 406 -0.19 8.32 -22.16
C THR A 406 -0.04 7.24 -23.21
N LYS A 407 -0.95 6.26 -23.24
CA LYS A 407 -0.85 5.01 -24.00
C LYS A 407 0.39 4.17 -23.67
N VAL A 408 1.02 4.43 -22.52
CA VAL A 408 2.21 3.70 -22.05
C VAL A 408 1.82 2.79 -20.90
N ALA A 409 1.99 1.48 -21.10
CA ALA A 409 1.77 0.48 -20.06
C ALA A 409 2.91 0.56 -19.03
N SER A 410 2.72 1.34 -17.98
CA SER A 410 3.71 1.46 -16.91
C SER A 410 3.82 0.18 -16.10
N THR A 411 4.98 -0.03 -15.46
CA THR A 411 5.28 -1.25 -14.70
C THR A 411 4.26 -1.51 -13.59
N GLU A 412 3.91 -0.47 -12.84
CA GLU A 412 2.92 -0.54 -11.77
C GLU A 412 1.51 -0.83 -12.29
N LEU A 413 1.14 -0.41 -13.51
CA LEU A 413 -0.13 -0.78 -14.12
C LEU A 413 -0.15 -2.26 -14.52
N VAL A 414 0.94 -2.79 -15.06
CA VAL A 414 1.04 -4.22 -15.39
C VAL A 414 0.92 -5.06 -14.13
N PHE A 415 1.64 -4.70 -13.07
CA PHE A 415 1.57 -5.35 -11.76
C PHE A 415 0.16 -5.27 -11.17
N ALA A 416 -0.45 -4.09 -11.17
CA ALA A 416 -1.82 -3.89 -10.70
C ALA A 416 -2.83 -4.74 -11.49
N THR A 417 -2.67 -4.83 -12.81
CA THR A 417 -3.52 -5.68 -13.65
C THR A 417 -3.33 -7.15 -13.30
N GLN A 418 -2.12 -7.60 -12.99
CA GLN A 418 -1.88 -8.95 -12.47
C GLN A 418 -2.55 -9.18 -11.11
N CYS A 419 -2.48 -8.21 -10.17
CA CYS A 419 -3.19 -8.28 -8.89
C CYS A 419 -4.71 -8.44 -9.08
N LEU A 420 -5.29 -7.74 -10.06
CA LEU A 420 -6.70 -7.86 -10.43
C LEU A 420 -7.03 -9.30 -10.83
N LEU A 421 -6.23 -9.90 -11.71
CA LEU A 421 -6.41 -11.28 -12.17
C LEU A 421 -6.29 -12.28 -11.02
N VAL A 422 -5.30 -12.08 -10.13
CA VAL A 422 -5.11 -12.92 -8.94
C VAL A 422 -6.33 -12.83 -8.01
N SER A 423 -6.89 -11.63 -7.80
CA SER A 423 -8.09 -11.48 -6.98
C SER A 423 -9.29 -12.24 -7.55
N ILE A 424 -9.48 -12.22 -8.88
CA ILE A 424 -10.54 -12.97 -9.56
C ILE A 424 -10.28 -14.47 -9.49
N LEU A 425 -9.04 -14.90 -9.76
CA LEU A 425 -8.62 -16.30 -9.73
C LEU A 425 -8.81 -16.94 -8.35
N ALA A 426 -8.53 -16.18 -7.28
CA ALA A 426 -8.70 -16.65 -5.91
C ALA A 426 -10.17 -16.72 -5.48
N VAL A 427 -11.00 -15.79 -5.95
CA VAL A 427 -12.37 -15.63 -5.46
C VAL A 427 -13.41 -16.38 -6.30
N GLN A 428 -13.18 -16.63 -7.59
CA GLN A 428 -14.07 -17.43 -8.42
C GLN A 428 -14.44 -18.78 -7.78
N GLY A 429 -15.57 -19.34 -8.19
CA GLY A 429 -16.07 -20.61 -7.69
C GLY A 429 -17.55 -20.80 -7.96
N PRO A 430 -18.09 -22.00 -7.68
CA PRO A 430 -19.51 -22.28 -7.84
C PRO A 430 -20.36 -21.44 -6.85
N PRO A 431 -21.66 -21.24 -7.13
CA PRO A 431 -22.54 -20.44 -6.27
C PRO A 431 -22.71 -20.97 -4.84
N GLU A 432 -22.38 -22.23 -4.59
CA GLU A 432 -22.38 -22.84 -3.25
C GLU A 432 -21.25 -22.30 -2.36
N ASP A 433 -20.18 -21.75 -2.96
CA ASP A 433 -19.12 -21.09 -2.20
C ASP A 433 -19.68 -19.81 -1.57
N ALA A 434 -19.33 -19.58 -0.30
CA ALA A 434 -19.71 -18.35 0.39
C ALA A 434 -19.21 -17.12 -0.38
N ILE A 435 -17.92 -17.11 -0.74
CA ILE A 435 -17.26 -15.97 -1.36
C ILE A 435 -16.97 -16.30 -2.83
N THR A 436 -17.66 -15.63 -3.76
CA THR A 436 -17.52 -15.72 -5.23
C THR A 436 -17.42 -14.32 -5.84
N CYS A 437 -17.02 -14.17 -7.11
CA CYS A 437 -16.98 -12.82 -7.70
C CYS A 437 -18.40 -12.26 -7.81
N ALA A 438 -19.38 -13.09 -8.16
CA ALA A 438 -20.80 -12.74 -8.16
C ALA A 438 -21.30 -12.30 -6.77
N SER A 439 -20.99 -13.04 -5.70
CA SER A 439 -21.48 -12.68 -4.35
C SER A 439 -20.82 -11.40 -3.83
N VAL A 440 -19.52 -11.18 -4.10
CA VAL A 440 -18.82 -9.93 -3.81
C VAL A 440 -19.44 -8.75 -4.57
N ALA A 441 -19.70 -8.91 -5.87
CA ALA A 441 -20.31 -7.86 -6.66
C ALA A 441 -21.72 -7.50 -6.19
N ALA A 442 -22.57 -8.50 -5.95
CA ALA A 442 -23.93 -8.30 -5.45
C ALA A 442 -23.95 -7.54 -4.11
N SER A 443 -23.12 -7.99 -3.17
CA SER A 443 -22.96 -7.35 -1.85
C SER A 443 -22.47 -5.91 -1.98
N THR A 444 -21.53 -5.65 -2.88
CA THR A 444 -20.99 -4.31 -3.12
C THR A 444 -22.05 -3.36 -3.68
N VAL A 445 -22.92 -3.82 -4.59
CA VAL A 445 -24.03 -3.00 -5.10
C VAL A 445 -25.01 -2.62 -4.00
N VAL A 446 -25.33 -3.57 -3.10
CA VAL A 446 -26.20 -3.30 -1.95
C VAL A 446 -25.58 -2.23 -1.05
N ALA A 447 -24.31 -2.40 -0.69
CA ALA A 447 -23.58 -1.44 0.14
C ALA A 447 -23.52 -0.04 -0.51
N LEU A 448 -23.20 0.05 -1.81
CA LEU A 448 -23.18 1.31 -2.54
C LEU A 448 -24.55 2.01 -2.55
N LYS A 449 -25.64 1.27 -2.76
CA LYS A 449 -27.01 1.82 -2.73
C LYS A 449 -27.36 2.36 -1.35
N GLN A 450 -27.00 1.63 -0.31
CA GLN A 450 -27.25 2.02 1.07
C GLN A 450 -26.47 3.29 1.43
N SER A 451 -25.15 3.32 1.18
CA SER A 451 -24.33 4.50 1.43
C SER A 451 -24.86 5.72 0.65
N TYR A 452 -25.29 5.53 -0.60
CA TYR A 452 -25.88 6.60 -1.39
C TYR A 452 -27.17 7.13 -0.74
N ARG A 453 -28.06 6.25 -0.27
CA ARG A 453 -29.27 6.64 0.46
C ARG A 453 -28.94 7.44 1.72
N HIS A 454 -27.97 7.00 2.52
CA HIS A 454 -27.61 7.70 3.76
C HIS A 454 -26.98 9.07 3.52
N VAL A 455 -26.16 9.21 2.48
CA VAL A 455 -25.62 10.51 2.05
C VAL A 455 -26.75 11.43 1.57
N LEU A 456 -27.73 10.93 0.80
CA LEU A 456 -28.90 11.71 0.38
C LEU A 456 -29.77 12.18 1.56
N LEU A 457 -30.00 11.31 2.56
CA LEU A 457 -30.69 11.71 3.79
C LEU A 457 -29.92 12.81 4.54
N GLY A 458 -28.59 12.74 4.55
CA GLY A 458 -27.73 13.79 5.08
C GLY A 458 -27.90 15.13 4.34
N LEU A 459 -28.03 15.10 3.00
CA LEU A 459 -28.27 16.29 2.17
C LEU A 459 -29.64 16.94 2.39
N GLN A 460 -30.64 16.16 2.76
CA GLN A 460 -32.00 16.65 3.02
C GLN A 460 -32.13 17.38 4.36
N ARG A 461 -31.07 17.43 5.18
CA ARG A 461 -31.09 18.11 6.48
C ARG A 461 -31.22 19.64 6.29
N PRO A 462 -32.20 20.30 6.94
CA PRO A 462 -32.43 21.74 6.78
C PRO A 462 -31.30 22.62 7.35
N ASN A 463 -30.50 22.07 8.27
CA ASN A 463 -29.47 22.79 9.02
C ASN A 463 -28.05 22.30 8.70
N LEU A 464 -27.83 21.79 7.49
CA LEU A 464 -26.51 21.36 7.04
C LEU A 464 -25.66 22.59 6.69
N ILE A 465 -24.52 22.76 7.37
CA ILE A 465 -23.57 23.84 7.11
C ILE A 465 -23.13 23.78 5.63
N THR A 466 -23.04 24.95 4.96
CA THR A 466 -22.70 25.05 3.52
C THR A 466 -21.44 24.28 3.14
N GLU A 467 -20.42 24.27 4.00
CA GLU A 467 -19.19 23.50 3.78
C GLU A 467 -19.46 21.99 3.78
N HIS A 468 -20.24 21.48 4.74
CA HIS A 468 -20.63 20.08 4.80
C HIS A 468 -21.46 19.70 3.57
N LYS A 469 -22.40 20.56 3.16
CA LYS A 469 -23.22 20.33 1.96
C LYS A 469 -22.38 20.07 0.72
N ARG A 470 -21.32 20.85 0.48
CA ARG A 470 -20.41 20.61 -0.66
C ARG A 470 -19.73 19.24 -0.60
N VAL A 471 -19.35 18.77 0.59
CA VAL A 471 -18.74 17.44 0.74
C VAL A 471 -19.78 16.35 0.48
N PHE A 472 -20.98 16.47 1.06
CA PHE A 472 -22.09 15.57 0.84
C PHE A 472 -22.52 15.48 -0.64
N ASP A 473 -22.71 16.62 -1.31
CA ASP A 473 -23.11 16.69 -2.73
C ASP A 473 -22.11 15.93 -3.58
N ALA A 474 -20.84 16.16 -3.28
CA ALA A 474 -19.78 15.56 -4.02
C ALA A 474 -19.75 14.03 -3.73
N ASP A 475 -19.85 13.57 -2.48
CA ASP A 475 -19.86 12.13 -2.16
C ASP A 475 -21.08 11.42 -2.77
N ALA A 476 -22.23 12.11 -2.82
CA ALA A 476 -23.41 11.64 -3.54
C ALA A 476 -23.12 11.49 -5.04
N GLU A 477 -22.41 12.42 -5.68
CA GLU A 477 -21.99 12.29 -7.09
C GLU A 477 -21.07 11.09 -7.33
N THR A 478 -20.09 10.86 -6.44
CA THR A 478 -19.16 9.73 -6.55
C THR A 478 -19.89 8.40 -6.43
N LEU A 479 -20.76 8.26 -5.42
CA LEU A 479 -21.58 7.07 -5.21
C LEU A 479 -22.55 6.85 -6.36
N ARG A 480 -23.21 7.91 -6.85
CA ARG A 480 -24.10 7.86 -8.01
C ARG A 480 -23.34 7.38 -9.26
N PHE A 481 -22.13 7.88 -9.48
CA PHE A 481 -21.30 7.46 -10.60
C PHE A 481 -20.91 5.98 -10.49
N ALA A 482 -20.44 5.52 -9.32
CA ALA A 482 -20.07 4.13 -9.10
C ALA A 482 -21.26 3.19 -9.33
N LEU A 483 -22.44 3.54 -8.80
CA LEU A 483 -23.68 2.81 -9.02
C LEU A 483 -24.09 2.79 -10.49
N TRP A 484 -23.99 3.92 -11.19
CA TRP A 484 -24.29 3.99 -12.62
C TRP A 484 -23.36 3.09 -13.42
N ALA A 485 -22.04 3.17 -13.21
CA ALA A 485 -21.06 2.34 -13.91
C ALA A 485 -21.28 0.84 -13.67
N ALA A 486 -21.64 0.47 -12.43
CA ALA A 486 -21.92 -0.91 -12.06
C ALA A 486 -23.25 -1.45 -12.62
N THR A 487 -24.30 -0.62 -12.72
CA THR A 487 -25.68 -1.12 -12.91
C THR A 487 -26.38 -0.65 -14.19
N LYS A 488 -26.01 0.50 -14.75
CA LYS A 488 -26.76 1.22 -15.79
C LYS A 488 -25.94 1.65 -17.01
N ASP A 489 -24.68 1.23 -17.13
CA ASP A 489 -23.90 1.53 -18.33
C ASP A 489 -24.39 0.67 -19.52
N ASP A 490 -25.19 1.27 -20.40
CA ASP A 490 -25.80 0.59 -21.54
C ASP A 490 -24.79 0.16 -22.61
N GLU A 491 -23.54 0.60 -22.51
CA GLU A 491 -22.49 0.29 -23.51
C GLU A 491 -21.87 -1.09 -23.32
N SER A 492 -21.99 -1.64 -22.12
CA SER A 492 -21.40 -2.91 -21.69
C SER A 492 -22.51 -3.88 -21.30
N SER A 493 -22.30 -5.19 -21.47
CA SER A 493 -23.25 -6.20 -20.97
C SER A 493 -23.29 -6.17 -19.43
N ALA A 494 -24.37 -6.64 -18.80
CA ALA A 494 -24.46 -6.70 -17.34
C ALA A 494 -23.31 -7.52 -16.72
N VAL A 495 -22.92 -8.61 -17.38
CA VAL A 495 -21.79 -9.45 -16.98
C VAL A 495 -20.46 -8.70 -17.09
N ALA A 496 -20.20 -8.04 -18.23
CA ALA A 496 -18.98 -7.26 -18.43
C ALA A 496 -18.88 -6.10 -17.44
N ARG A 497 -19.99 -5.38 -17.17
CA ARG A 497 -20.02 -4.33 -16.13
C ARG A 497 -19.61 -4.85 -14.77
N THR A 498 -20.17 -6.00 -14.40
CA THR A 498 -19.88 -6.63 -13.10
C THR A 498 -18.42 -7.06 -13.02
N ARG A 499 -17.89 -7.72 -14.06
CA ARG A 499 -16.48 -8.13 -14.14
C ARG A 499 -15.52 -6.94 -14.15
N ALA A 500 -15.86 -5.87 -14.87
CA ALA A 500 -15.06 -4.66 -14.92
C ALA A 500 -15.04 -3.90 -13.60
N TRP A 501 -16.23 -3.53 -13.09
CA TRP A 501 -16.38 -2.57 -11.99
C TRP A 501 -16.47 -3.18 -10.60
N LEU A 502 -16.85 -4.45 -10.52
CA LEU A 502 -17.17 -5.14 -9.28
C LEU A 502 -16.48 -6.50 -9.16
N ASN A 503 -15.41 -6.75 -9.93
CA ASN A 503 -14.48 -7.82 -9.56
C ASN A 503 -13.95 -7.58 -8.13
N PRO A 504 -13.41 -8.62 -7.45
CA PRO A 504 -13.12 -8.54 -6.03
C PRO A 504 -12.25 -7.34 -5.63
N TRP A 505 -11.14 -7.11 -6.33
CA TRP A 505 -10.26 -5.98 -5.98
C TRP A 505 -10.89 -4.61 -6.28
N MET A 506 -11.61 -4.46 -7.41
CA MET A 506 -12.30 -3.20 -7.73
C MET A 506 -13.46 -2.91 -6.77
N ALA A 507 -14.24 -3.92 -6.43
CA ALA A 507 -15.29 -3.84 -5.42
C ALA A 507 -14.71 -3.36 -4.08
N GLY A 508 -13.60 -3.97 -3.65
CA GLY A 508 -12.92 -3.56 -2.43
C GLY A 508 -12.34 -2.14 -2.50
N GLN A 509 -11.81 -1.70 -3.64
CA GLN A 509 -11.35 -0.31 -3.83
C GLN A 509 -12.50 0.70 -3.67
N TRP A 510 -13.70 0.37 -4.17
CA TRP A 510 -14.89 1.18 -3.94
C TRP A 510 -15.33 1.17 -2.48
N MET A 511 -15.30 0.01 -1.83
CA MET A 511 -15.65 -0.11 -0.41
C MET A 511 -14.66 0.63 0.50
N LEU A 512 -13.36 0.59 0.22
CA LEU A 512 -12.38 1.42 0.91
C LEU A 512 -12.67 2.91 0.73
N ASP A 513 -12.94 3.38 -0.49
CA ASP A 513 -13.28 4.79 -0.73
C ASP A 513 -14.56 5.20 0.01
N VAL A 514 -15.61 4.37 -0.01
CA VAL A 514 -16.87 4.66 0.68
C VAL A 514 -16.69 4.67 2.19
N VAL A 515 -16.06 3.65 2.76
CA VAL A 515 -15.87 3.53 4.20
C VAL A 515 -14.98 4.65 4.74
N ILE A 516 -13.96 5.07 3.99
CA ILE A 516 -13.04 6.11 4.45
C ILE A 516 -13.61 7.51 4.18
N SER A 517 -14.06 7.78 2.96
CA SER A 517 -14.50 9.11 2.54
C SER A 517 -15.91 9.42 3.05
N ALA A 518 -16.87 8.52 2.80
CA ALA A 518 -18.29 8.76 3.10
C ALA A 518 -18.65 8.35 4.53
N HIS A 519 -18.25 7.17 5.00
CA HIS A 519 -18.60 6.74 6.36
C HIS A 519 -17.71 7.43 7.39
N LEU A 520 -16.41 7.22 7.37
CA LEU A 520 -15.55 7.73 8.43
C LEU A 520 -15.37 9.25 8.37
N ALA A 521 -14.90 9.81 7.25
CA ALA A 521 -14.53 11.22 7.19
C ALA A 521 -15.75 12.15 7.16
N LEU A 522 -16.73 11.88 6.30
CA LEU A 522 -17.98 12.64 6.24
C LEU A 522 -18.88 12.33 7.44
N GLY A 523 -19.02 11.06 7.83
CA GLY A 523 -19.81 10.68 8.99
C GLY A 523 -19.27 11.28 10.28
N TYR A 524 -17.96 11.31 10.50
CA TYR A 524 -17.39 12.01 11.67
C TYR A 524 -17.80 13.49 11.74
N ARG A 525 -17.80 14.20 10.60
CA ARG A 525 -18.26 15.59 10.54
C ARG A 525 -19.76 15.69 10.79
N ALA A 526 -20.53 14.76 10.26
CA ALA A 526 -21.99 14.71 10.39
C ALA A 526 -22.44 14.27 11.79
N MET A 527 -21.59 13.56 12.53
CA MET A 527 -21.85 13.01 13.85
C MET A 527 -21.80 14.08 14.95
N ASP A 528 -20.88 15.05 14.88
CA ASP A 528 -20.70 16.02 15.97
C ASP A 528 -20.82 17.48 15.51
N ASP A 529 -21.52 17.74 14.40
CA ASP A 529 -21.69 19.09 13.85
C ASP A 529 -22.40 20.07 14.81
N MET A 530 -23.16 19.56 15.77
CA MET A 530 -23.83 20.31 16.84
C MET A 530 -23.42 19.84 18.24
N ARG A 531 -22.27 19.14 18.37
CA ARG A 531 -21.86 18.47 19.62
C ARG A 531 -22.78 17.35 20.10
N GLN A 532 -23.70 16.88 19.25
CA GLN A 532 -24.69 15.86 19.62
C GLN A 532 -24.03 14.54 20.01
N THR A 533 -22.95 14.14 19.32
CA THR A 533 -22.24 12.90 19.66
C THR A 533 -21.59 13.05 21.03
N THR A 534 -20.94 14.17 21.28
CA THR A 534 -20.34 14.47 22.58
C THR A 534 -21.39 14.34 23.70
N VAL A 535 -22.54 15.01 23.56
CA VAL A 535 -23.61 14.93 24.57
C VAL A 535 -24.11 13.50 24.79
N VAL A 536 -24.47 12.81 23.70
CA VAL A 536 -25.10 11.49 23.79
C VAL A 536 -24.13 10.48 24.39
N LEU A 537 -22.85 10.48 23.98
CA LEU A 537 -21.86 9.52 24.48
C LEU A 537 -21.53 9.73 25.95
N HIS A 538 -21.37 10.99 26.40
CA HIS A 538 -21.14 11.27 27.83
C HIS A 538 -22.32 10.78 28.68
N ALA A 539 -23.55 11.01 28.21
CA ALA A 539 -24.75 10.69 28.99
C ALA A 539 -25.00 9.18 29.01
N TYR A 540 -24.85 8.53 27.86
CA TYR A 540 -24.81 7.08 27.74
C TYR A 540 -23.78 6.47 28.72
N ASN A 541 -22.54 6.98 28.72
CA ASN A 541 -21.50 6.44 29.59
C ASN A 541 -21.80 6.62 31.08
N ALA A 542 -22.32 7.79 31.47
CA ALA A 542 -22.75 8.05 32.85
C ALA A 542 -23.85 7.08 33.28
N LEU A 543 -24.93 6.98 32.49
CA LEU A 543 -26.08 6.11 32.76
C LEU A 543 -25.70 4.63 32.81
N ARG A 544 -24.81 4.18 31.93
CA ARG A 544 -24.28 2.82 31.93
C ARG A 544 -23.50 2.52 33.20
N ILE A 545 -22.61 3.42 33.64
CA ILE A 545 -21.78 3.20 34.85
C ILE A 545 -22.62 3.21 36.12
N VAL A 546 -23.70 4.01 36.17
CA VAL A 546 -24.63 3.97 37.31
C VAL A 546 -25.61 2.80 37.28
N GLY A 547 -25.56 1.94 36.25
CA GLY A 547 -26.42 0.76 36.11
C GLY A 547 -27.85 1.07 35.66
N ARG A 548 -28.08 2.26 35.08
CA ARG A 548 -29.39 2.70 34.57
C ARG A 548 -29.60 2.39 33.09
N MET A 549 -28.55 1.99 32.37
CA MET A 549 -28.63 1.62 30.96
C MET A 549 -27.74 0.40 30.69
N PRO A 550 -28.24 -0.62 29.96
CA PRO A 550 -27.40 -1.73 29.54
C PRO A 550 -26.35 -1.27 28.53
N SER A 551 -25.32 -2.09 28.33
CA SER A 551 -24.33 -1.84 27.27
C SER A 551 -24.99 -2.00 25.90
N ILE A 552 -24.86 -0.98 25.05
CA ILE A 552 -25.34 -0.95 23.66
C ILE A 552 -24.12 -1.07 22.75
N PRO A 553 -23.92 -2.20 22.03
CA PRO A 553 -22.70 -2.47 21.28
C PRO A 553 -22.27 -1.35 20.33
N ALA A 554 -23.22 -0.74 19.60
CA ALA A 554 -22.92 0.34 18.67
C ALA A 554 -22.42 1.61 19.38
N LEU A 555 -23.01 1.98 20.53
CA LEU A 555 -22.57 3.14 21.30
C LEU A 555 -21.23 2.87 22.00
N GLU A 556 -20.94 1.62 22.40
CA GLU A 556 -19.61 1.23 22.87
C GLU A 556 -18.57 1.36 21.76
N ALA A 557 -18.83 0.82 20.57
CA ALA A 557 -17.95 0.91 19.42
C ALA A 557 -17.63 2.38 19.05
N ILE A 558 -18.66 3.25 19.03
CA ILE A 558 -18.49 4.69 18.79
C ILE A 558 -17.70 5.34 19.93
N SER A 559 -18.01 4.99 21.18
CA SER A 559 -17.31 5.53 22.36
C SER A 559 -15.82 5.16 22.31
N ASP A 560 -15.50 3.92 21.98
CA ASP A 560 -14.13 3.39 21.84
C ASP A 560 -13.39 4.06 20.67
N LEU A 561 -14.05 4.25 19.52
CA LEU A 561 -13.52 5.08 18.43
C LEU A 561 -13.17 6.49 18.93
N CYS A 562 -14.07 7.10 19.72
CA CYS A 562 -13.90 8.42 20.29
C CYS A 562 -12.85 8.49 21.40
N THR A 563 -12.52 7.40 22.12
CA THR A 563 -11.45 7.40 23.15
C THR A 563 -10.08 7.72 22.58
N ARG A 564 -9.85 7.39 21.31
CA ARG A 564 -8.62 7.72 20.57
C ARG A 564 -8.54 9.22 20.22
N GLY A 565 -9.69 9.89 20.18
CA GLY A 565 -9.80 11.31 19.92
C GLY A 565 -9.84 12.11 21.21
N SER A 566 -8.86 12.99 21.42
CA SER A 566 -8.81 13.89 22.59
C SER A 566 -9.96 14.91 22.66
N GLN A 567 -10.91 14.89 21.71
CA GLN A 567 -12.00 15.86 21.61
C GLN A 567 -13.25 15.44 22.40
N PHE A 568 -13.54 14.15 22.49
CA PHE A 568 -14.72 13.65 23.21
C PHE A 568 -14.41 13.38 24.67
N TRP A 569 -13.30 12.69 24.94
CA TRP A 569 -12.91 12.26 26.28
C TRP A 569 -11.64 12.99 26.74
N VAL A 570 -11.78 14.28 27.05
CA VAL A 570 -10.65 15.11 27.53
C VAL A 570 -10.22 14.59 28.92
N GLY A 571 -9.04 13.98 28.99
CA GLY A 571 -8.55 13.32 30.22
C GLY A 571 -8.92 11.84 30.36
N GLY A 572 -9.51 11.23 29.34
CA GLY A 572 -9.93 9.82 29.34
C GLY A 572 -11.43 9.63 29.56
N ARG A 573 -11.95 8.45 29.19
CA ARG A 573 -13.36 8.07 29.39
C ARG A 573 -13.58 7.75 30.88
N PRO A 574 -14.50 8.44 31.58
CA PRO A 574 -14.80 8.13 32.97
C PRO A 574 -15.21 6.66 33.13
N SER A 575 -14.65 5.96 34.12
CA SER A 575 -14.94 4.55 34.43
C SER A 575 -15.67 4.35 35.76
N ALA A 576 -15.84 5.41 36.54
CA ALA A 576 -16.52 5.43 37.84
C ALA A 576 -17.24 6.77 38.04
N ARG A 577 -18.12 6.84 39.05
CA ARG A 577 -18.82 8.07 39.47
C ARG A 577 -17.82 9.12 39.98
N GLY A 578 -18.22 10.40 39.93
CA GLY A 578 -17.49 11.54 40.49
C GLY A 578 -16.71 12.37 39.46
N GLY A 579 -16.97 12.18 38.16
CA GLY A 579 -16.22 12.86 37.11
C GLY A 579 -16.94 13.01 35.78
N PHE A 580 -18.22 12.61 35.68
CA PHE A 580 -18.97 12.70 34.43
C PHE A 580 -19.16 14.15 34.00
N ALA A 581 -19.62 15.01 34.92
CA ALA A 581 -19.89 16.42 34.61
C ALA A 581 -18.61 17.19 34.24
N THR A 582 -17.50 16.92 34.92
CA THR A 582 -16.20 17.52 34.62
C THR A 582 -15.70 17.09 33.25
N ALA A 583 -15.75 15.80 32.92
CA ALA A 583 -15.33 15.29 31.61
C ALA A 583 -16.19 15.90 30.48
N PHE A 584 -17.50 15.99 30.68
CA PHE A 584 -18.41 16.63 29.72
C PHE A 584 -18.10 18.11 29.53
N LYS A 585 -17.97 18.89 30.62
CA LYS A 585 -17.60 20.32 30.57
C LYS A 585 -16.28 20.57 29.84
N LEU A 586 -15.29 19.71 30.05
CA LEU A 586 -14.01 19.78 29.33
C LEU A 586 -14.18 19.54 27.83
N SER A 587 -14.98 18.55 27.43
CA SER A 587 -15.21 18.19 26.03
C SER A 587 -15.92 19.29 25.21
N ILE A 588 -16.80 20.06 25.85
CA ILE A 588 -17.49 21.21 25.23
C ILE A 588 -16.70 22.52 25.34
N GLY A 589 -15.52 22.50 25.98
CA GLY A 589 -14.66 23.67 26.15
C GLY A 589 -15.15 24.69 27.19
N ALA A 590 -16.01 24.27 28.12
CA ALA A 590 -16.56 25.14 29.18
C ALA A 590 -15.54 25.46 30.29
N ALA A 591 -14.44 24.72 30.39
CA ALA A 591 -13.36 25.06 31.32
C ALA A 591 -12.43 26.12 30.70
N THR A 592 -12.27 27.26 31.37
CA THR A 592 -11.18 28.19 31.11
C THR A 592 -9.85 27.45 31.29
N ILE A 593 -9.10 27.29 30.20
CA ILE A 593 -7.74 26.77 30.14
C ILE A 593 -6.76 27.76 30.80
N HIS A 594 -7.08 28.27 31.99
CA HIS A 594 -6.12 29.10 32.72
C HIS A 594 -5.05 28.27 33.44
N ASN A 595 -5.24 26.95 33.62
CA ASN A 595 -4.25 26.09 34.29
C ASN A 595 -3.74 24.88 33.46
N ALA A 596 -4.30 24.59 32.28
CA ALA A 596 -3.81 23.48 31.43
C ALA A 596 -2.76 23.93 30.38
N GLY A 597 -2.62 25.24 30.14
CA GLY A 597 -1.77 25.81 29.10
C GLY A 597 -0.28 25.93 29.45
N GLU A 598 0.10 25.95 30.73
CA GLU A 598 1.49 26.19 31.14
C GLU A 598 2.37 24.92 31.20
N VAL A 599 1.81 23.72 31.04
CA VAL A 599 2.59 22.46 31.13
C VAL A 599 2.89 21.84 29.75
N TRP A 600 2.17 22.23 28.68
CA TRP A 600 2.39 21.69 27.32
C TRP A 600 3.24 22.66 26.50
N ALA A 601 4.50 22.75 26.90
CA ALA A 601 5.51 23.73 26.53
C ALA A 601 5.85 23.83 25.03
N ARG A 602 6.45 24.98 24.68
CA ARG A 602 7.18 25.29 23.42
C ARG A 602 8.10 24.16 22.93
N ASP A 603 8.58 23.29 23.82
CA ASP A 603 9.44 22.15 23.50
C ASP A 603 8.74 21.03 22.72
N ALA A 604 7.42 20.86 22.87
CA ALA A 604 6.67 19.85 22.12
C ALA A 604 6.63 20.17 20.61
N GLY A 605 6.60 21.46 20.25
CA GLY A 605 6.67 21.91 18.86
C GLY A 605 8.04 21.63 18.23
N ALA A 606 9.12 21.93 18.93
CA ALA A 606 10.48 21.67 18.48
C ALA A 606 10.81 20.16 18.43
N ALA A 607 10.33 19.38 19.42
CA ALA A 607 10.47 17.93 19.44
C ALA A 607 9.69 17.27 18.29
N LYS A 608 8.46 17.74 18.01
CA LYS A 608 7.67 17.26 16.87
C LYS A 608 8.32 17.62 15.53
N GLN A 609 8.90 18.81 15.40
CA GLN A 609 9.66 19.20 14.20
C GLN A 609 10.91 18.33 14.03
N ARG A 610 11.71 18.13 15.09
CA ARG A 610 12.89 17.23 15.05
C ARG A 610 12.53 15.78 14.73
N TYR A 611 11.41 15.28 15.25
CA TYR A 611 10.89 13.96 14.92
C TYR A 611 10.49 13.85 13.44
N HIS A 612 9.83 14.87 12.89
CA HIS A 612 9.53 14.91 11.45
C HIS A 612 10.80 15.01 10.59
N ASP A 613 11.79 15.80 11.00
CA ASP A 613 13.06 15.94 10.29
C ASP A 613 13.89 14.64 10.33
N GLN A 614 13.83 13.89 11.43
CA GLN A 614 14.49 12.59 11.60
C GLN A 614 13.80 11.47 10.82
N LYS A 615 12.47 11.54 10.64
CA LYS A 615 11.69 10.59 9.82
C LYS A 615 11.64 10.95 8.33
N ASP A 616 12.10 12.14 7.93
CA ASP A 616 12.18 12.52 6.52
C ASP A 616 13.33 11.78 5.82
N ARG A 617 13.04 10.54 5.40
CA ARG A 617 13.93 9.60 4.69
C ARG A 617 14.25 10.00 3.24
N ARG A 618 13.73 11.13 2.74
CA ARG A 618 14.05 11.58 1.37
C ARG A 618 15.57 11.69 1.20
N SER A 619 16.10 11.10 0.14
CA SER A 619 17.52 11.21 -0.18
C SER A 619 17.89 12.70 -0.35
N LYS A 620 19.16 13.07 -0.13
CA LYS A 620 19.62 14.45 -0.37
C LYS A 620 19.28 14.93 -1.78
N LEU A 621 19.23 14.01 -2.75
CA LEU A 621 18.81 14.26 -4.13
C LEU A 621 17.30 14.55 -4.23
N GLN A 622 16.44 13.75 -3.60
CA GLN A 622 14.98 13.99 -3.57
C GLN A 622 14.61 15.31 -2.85
N LYS A 623 15.41 15.71 -1.85
CA LYS A 623 15.26 17.01 -1.19
C LYS A 623 15.70 18.17 -2.10
N ALA A 624 16.72 17.96 -2.95
CA ALA A 624 17.26 18.97 -3.85
C ALA A 624 16.43 19.18 -5.13
N TYR A 625 15.83 18.11 -5.69
CA TYR A 625 15.10 18.16 -6.96
C TYR A 625 13.57 18.34 -6.83
N GLY A 626 13.07 18.57 -5.62
CA GLY A 626 11.86 19.38 -5.41
C GLY A 626 10.57 18.89 -6.05
N VAL A 627 9.95 17.86 -5.48
CA VAL A 627 8.48 17.80 -5.40
C VAL A 627 8.10 17.73 -3.93
N ALA A 628 7.61 18.84 -3.39
CA ALA A 628 7.14 18.92 -2.01
C ALA A 628 5.83 18.11 -1.85
N GLN A 629 5.92 16.79 -1.70
CA GLN A 629 4.79 15.95 -1.27
C GLN A 629 4.30 16.32 0.15
N THR A 630 5.07 17.12 0.90
CA THR A 630 4.78 17.54 2.28
C THR A 630 3.59 18.49 2.45
N ARG A 631 2.98 19.02 1.38
CA ARG A 631 1.80 19.92 1.53
C ARG A 631 0.46 19.20 1.72
N ALA A 632 0.30 17.94 1.30
CA ALA A 632 -0.99 17.24 1.40
C ALA A 632 -1.28 16.66 2.79
N VAL A 633 -0.26 16.27 3.56
CA VAL A 633 -0.44 15.65 4.90
C VAL A 633 -0.99 16.64 5.93
N LYS A 634 -0.86 17.97 5.72
CA LYS A 634 -1.31 18.99 6.67
C LYS A 634 -2.85 19.09 6.85
N ARG A 635 -3.66 18.41 6.02
CA ARG A 635 -5.14 18.46 6.10
C ARG A 635 -5.83 17.14 6.40
N LEU A 636 -5.09 16.07 6.68
CA LEU A 636 -5.67 14.85 7.25
C LEU A 636 -5.93 15.08 8.75
N THR A 637 -6.89 15.97 9.01
CA THR A 637 -7.38 16.45 10.30
C THR A 637 -8.21 15.38 11.00
N ILE A 638 -8.04 15.28 12.32
CA ILE A 638 -8.83 14.53 13.33
C ILE A 638 -9.05 13.03 13.03
N THR A 639 -9.64 12.67 11.90
CA THR A 639 -9.86 11.30 11.39
C THR A 639 -8.62 10.40 11.46
N THR A 640 -7.44 10.90 11.09
CA THR A 640 -6.18 10.11 11.21
C THR A 640 -5.72 9.88 12.65
N LYS A 641 -6.23 10.63 13.62
CA LYS A 641 -6.03 10.31 15.04
C LYS A 641 -6.94 9.16 15.48
N LEU A 642 -8.13 9.06 14.90
CA LEU A 642 -9.17 8.09 15.28
C LEU A 642 -8.87 6.68 14.76
N SER A 643 -8.39 6.57 13.52
CA SER A 643 -8.11 5.28 12.89
C SER A 643 -6.62 5.13 12.57
N ARG A 644 -6.05 4.01 13.05
CA ARG A 644 -4.71 3.57 12.66
C ARG A 644 -4.71 3.10 11.20
N SER A 645 -5.77 2.45 10.73
CA SER A 645 -5.92 2.04 9.33
C SER A 645 -5.74 3.21 8.37
N LEU A 646 -6.35 4.36 8.67
CA LEU A 646 -6.14 5.58 7.87
C LEU A 646 -4.69 6.05 7.88
N ARG A 647 -4.01 5.96 9.02
CA ARG A 647 -2.59 6.34 9.09
C ARG A 647 -1.72 5.42 8.23
N LEU A 648 -1.99 4.12 8.25
CA LEU A 648 -1.28 3.14 7.44
C LEU A 648 -1.56 3.33 5.94
N LEU A 649 -2.84 3.44 5.57
CA LEU A 649 -3.27 3.63 4.19
C LEU A 649 -2.67 4.90 3.58
N PHE A 650 -2.74 6.03 4.28
CA PHE A 650 -2.18 7.31 3.80
C PHE A 650 -0.69 7.50 4.11
N SER A 651 0.01 6.44 4.52
CA SER A 651 1.46 6.47 4.80
C SER A 651 1.88 7.54 5.81
N VAL A 652 0.98 7.90 6.73
CA VAL A 652 1.30 8.70 7.93
C VAL A 652 2.07 7.83 8.94
N GLU A 653 1.78 6.53 8.95
CA GLU A 653 2.45 5.49 9.69
C GLU A 653 2.86 4.39 8.70
N GLU A 654 4.08 3.87 8.82
CA GLU A 654 4.51 2.70 8.02
C GLU A 654 4.04 1.44 8.76
N PRO A 655 3.43 0.46 8.06
CA PRO A 655 3.11 -0.81 8.68
C PRO A 655 4.41 -1.55 9.02
N THR A 656 4.37 -2.33 10.10
CA THR A 656 5.51 -3.18 10.53
C THR A 656 5.84 -4.20 9.44
N ASP A 657 4.79 -4.82 8.90
CA ASP A 657 4.74 -5.76 7.79
C ASP A 657 3.32 -5.72 7.18
N LEU A 658 3.08 -6.48 6.11
CA LEU A 658 1.74 -6.51 5.49
C LEU A 658 0.69 -7.20 6.37
N ALA A 659 1.11 -8.10 7.27
CA ALA A 659 0.22 -8.74 8.23
C ALA A 659 -0.28 -7.76 9.31
N ASP A 660 0.51 -6.76 9.71
CA ASP A 660 0.14 -5.66 10.60
C ASP A 660 -0.89 -4.74 9.93
N LEU A 661 -0.70 -4.43 8.64
CA LEU A 661 -1.71 -3.71 7.86
C LEU A 661 -3.03 -4.50 7.83
N ARG A 662 -2.98 -5.78 7.44
CA ARG A 662 -4.15 -6.67 7.40
C ARG A 662 -4.86 -6.73 8.75
N ARG A 663 -4.15 -7.12 9.82
CA ARG A 663 -4.71 -7.25 11.18
C ARG A 663 -5.30 -5.93 11.70
N THR A 664 -4.66 -4.80 11.39
CA THR A 664 -5.18 -3.49 11.81
C THR A 664 -6.51 -3.18 11.12
N LEU A 665 -6.60 -3.45 9.81
CA LEU A 665 -7.83 -3.21 9.05
C LEU A 665 -8.95 -4.13 9.52
N ASP A 666 -8.69 -5.43 9.71
CA ASP A 666 -9.69 -6.39 10.20
C ASP A 666 -10.15 -6.03 11.62
N ALA A 667 -9.23 -5.69 12.52
CA ALA A 667 -9.56 -5.28 13.88
C ALA A 667 -10.40 -4.00 13.92
N GLU A 668 -10.04 -2.99 13.12
CA GLU A 668 -10.83 -1.75 13.04
C GLU A 668 -12.15 -1.94 12.27
N TRP A 669 -12.22 -2.86 11.32
CA TRP A 669 -13.45 -3.28 10.67
C TRP A 669 -14.45 -3.84 11.65
N HIS A 670 -14.08 -4.87 12.40
CA HIS A 670 -14.95 -5.45 13.42
C HIS A 670 -15.26 -4.47 14.56
N ALA A 671 -14.36 -3.52 14.85
CA ALA A 671 -14.61 -2.51 15.87
C ALA A 671 -15.59 -1.42 15.42
N PHE A 672 -15.35 -0.75 14.28
CA PHE A 672 -16.12 0.44 13.90
C PHE A 672 -16.16 0.80 12.41
N LEU A 673 -15.26 0.32 11.55
CA LEU A 673 -15.26 0.74 10.14
C LEU A 673 -16.49 0.20 9.37
N HIS A 674 -17.15 -0.84 9.86
CA HIS A 674 -18.42 -1.32 9.32
C HIS A 674 -19.61 -0.38 9.61
N LEU A 675 -19.45 0.56 10.55
CA LEU A 675 -20.52 1.49 10.92
C LEU A 675 -20.67 2.58 9.86
N ASP A 676 -21.88 2.75 9.34
CA ASP A 676 -22.23 3.93 8.55
C ASP A 676 -22.38 5.15 9.48
N LEU A 677 -21.26 5.84 9.73
CA LEU A 677 -21.26 6.97 10.66
C LEU A 677 -22.12 8.16 10.17
N VAL A 678 -22.47 8.24 8.88
CA VAL A 678 -23.44 9.24 8.39
C VAL A 678 -24.83 8.90 8.93
N HIS A 679 -25.22 7.63 8.84
CA HIS A 679 -26.45 7.14 9.44
C HIS A 679 -26.45 7.29 10.96
N VAL A 680 -25.38 6.87 11.65
CA VAL A 680 -25.21 7.09 13.10
C VAL A 680 -25.37 8.58 13.44
N GLY A 681 -24.72 9.47 12.70
CA GLY A 681 -24.85 10.91 12.92
C GLY A 681 -26.28 11.44 12.71
N ASN A 682 -27.05 10.87 11.77
CA ASN A 682 -28.49 11.18 11.63
C ASN A 682 -29.26 10.77 12.89
N VAL A 683 -29.01 9.55 13.37
CA VAL A 683 -29.66 8.98 14.56
C VAL A 683 -29.33 9.81 15.82
N LEU A 684 -28.04 10.07 16.08
CA LEU A 684 -27.60 10.86 17.24
C LEU A 684 -28.16 12.28 17.22
N ARG A 685 -28.34 12.86 16.03
CA ARG A 685 -28.99 14.16 15.87
C ARG A 685 -30.48 14.11 16.21
N HIS A 686 -31.16 13.03 15.84
CA HIS A 686 -32.56 12.83 16.22
C HIS A 686 -32.69 12.70 17.75
N ILE A 687 -31.78 11.97 18.41
CA ILE A 687 -31.68 11.91 19.89
C ILE A 687 -31.59 13.31 20.45
N TRP A 688 -30.61 14.07 19.97
CA TRP A 688 -30.36 15.41 20.45
C TRP A 688 -31.60 16.31 20.35
N PHE A 689 -32.33 16.28 19.24
CA PHE A 689 -33.57 17.05 19.11
C PHE A 689 -34.72 16.52 19.99
N GLY A 690 -34.77 15.22 20.26
CA GLY A 690 -35.69 14.64 21.26
C GLY A 690 -35.40 15.18 22.65
N LEU A 691 -34.12 15.16 23.05
CA LEU A 691 -33.65 15.72 24.32
C LEU A 691 -33.90 17.21 24.41
N GLN A 692 -33.51 17.98 23.38
CA GLN A 692 -33.71 19.43 23.33
C GLN A 692 -35.19 19.80 23.46
N ARG A 693 -36.13 19.04 22.86
CA ARG A 693 -37.57 19.27 23.05
C ARG A 693 -38.04 18.99 24.48
N ARG A 694 -37.52 17.93 25.11
CA ARG A 694 -37.89 17.55 26.48
C ARG A 694 -37.31 18.51 27.53
N PHE A 695 -36.04 18.90 27.40
CA PHE A 695 -35.40 19.87 28.28
C PHE A 695 -35.82 21.31 27.98
N GLY A 696 -36.00 21.65 26.70
CA GLY A 696 -36.40 22.98 26.25
C GLY A 696 -37.84 23.33 26.57
N GLY A 697 -38.72 22.35 26.82
CA GLY A 697 -40.07 22.60 27.37
C GLY A 697 -40.06 23.26 28.76
N LEU A 698 -38.90 23.37 29.41
CA LEU A 698 -38.70 24.13 30.64
C LEU A 698 -38.37 25.61 30.40
N VAL A 699 -38.18 26.03 29.15
CA VAL A 699 -37.84 27.40 28.74
C VAL A 699 -38.91 27.90 27.76
N GLU A 700 -39.48 29.09 27.98
CA GLU A 700 -40.54 29.62 27.10
C GLU A 700 -40.14 29.63 25.61
N PRO A 701 -41.06 29.29 24.69
CA PRO A 701 -40.76 29.15 23.28
C PRO A 701 -40.37 30.50 22.64
N VAL A 702 -39.11 30.62 22.22
CA VAL A 702 -38.63 31.71 21.36
C VAL A 702 -39.09 31.45 19.92
N ALA A 703 -39.51 32.51 19.21
CA ALA A 703 -40.14 32.44 17.89
C ALA A 703 -39.44 31.48 16.88
N ALA A 704 -40.25 30.70 16.17
CA ALA A 704 -39.91 29.49 15.41
C ALA A 704 -38.88 29.63 14.26
N ASN A 705 -38.37 30.83 13.97
CA ASN A 705 -37.43 31.05 12.87
C ASN A 705 -35.95 31.00 13.30
N ASP A 706 -35.66 30.92 14.60
CA ASP A 706 -34.30 30.81 15.13
C ASP A 706 -34.13 29.52 15.95
N VAL A 707 -34.36 28.37 15.29
CA VAL A 707 -34.28 27.01 15.87
C VAL A 707 -32.88 26.69 16.43
N PHE A 708 -31.89 27.55 16.16
CA PHE A 708 -30.53 27.50 16.69
C PHE A 708 -30.17 28.72 17.52
N SER A 709 -31.14 29.32 18.21
CA SER A 709 -30.81 30.36 19.18
C SER A 709 -29.80 29.79 20.18
N LYS A 710 -28.70 30.51 20.37
CA LYS A 710 -27.63 30.15 21.31
C LYS A 710 -28.18 29.78 22.69
N ALA A 711 -29.29 30.40 23.08
CA ALA A 711 -30.02 30.13 24.31
C ALA A 711 -30.54 28.68 24.40
N THR A 712 -31.17 28.15 23.34
CA THR A 712 -31.75 26.80 23.38
C THR A 712 -30.67 25.73 23.46
N VAL A 713 -29.56 25.91 22.76
CA VAL A 713 -28.39 25.03 22.86
C VAL A 713 -27.79 25.10 24.27
N THR A 714 -27.68 26.31 24.83
CA THR A 714 -27.14 26.49 26.19
C THR A 714 -28.01 25.79 27.23
N ALA A 715 -29.33 25.99 27.19
CA ALA A 715 -30.26 25.34 28.11
C ALA A 715 -30.20 23.80 28.04
N ALA A 716 -30.07 23.25 26.83
CA ALA A 716 -29.89 21.81 26.66
C ALA A 716 -28.54 21.33 27.25
N MET A 717 -27.43 22.07 27.06
CA MET A 717 -26.13 21.73 27.65
C MET A 717 -26.14 21.82 29.19
N ASP A 718 -26.88 22.78 29.75
CA ASP A 718 -27.06 22.92 31.20
C ASP A 718 -27.89 21.75 31.77
N GLY A 719 -28.98 21.38 31.10
CA GLY A 719 -29.78 20.21 31.47
C GLY A 719 -28.98 18.91 31.42
N MET A 720 -28.12 18.75 30.41
CA MET A 720 -27.21 17.60 30.32
C MET A 720 -26.15 17.61 31.40
N THR A 721 -25.61 18.78 31.75
CA THR A 721 -24.69 18.93 32.89
C THR A 721 -25.35 18.49 34.20
N ALA A 722 -26.59 18.92 34.45
CA ALA A 722 -27.35 18.54 35.63
C ALA A 722 -27.60 17.01 35.68
N LEU A 723 -27.87 16.37 34.54
CA LEU A 723 -27.97 14.92 34.44
C LEU A 723 -26.66 14.22 34.86
N MET A 724 -25.50 14.72 34.40
CA MET A 724 -24.20 14.15 34.80
C MET A 724 -23.93 14.34 36.28
N ASP A 725 -24.20 15.54 36.82
CA ASP A 725 -24.04 15.84 38.24
C ASP A 725 -24.93 14.92 39.11
N THR A 726 -26.15 14.63 38.65
CA THR A 726 -27.08 13.68 39.29
C THR A 726 -26.50 12.26 39.29
N CYS A 727 -25.93 11.81 38.16
CA CYS A 727 -25.26 10.51 38.06
C CYS A 727 -24.03 10.42 38.96
N ASP A 728 -23.23 11.49 39.05
CA ASP A 728 -22.06 11.59 39.92
C ASP A 728 -22.47 11.52 41.41
N ALA A 729 -23.56 12.20 41.80
CA ALA A 729 -24.11 12.18 43.15
C ALA A 729 -24.78 10.84 43.53
N GLY A 730 -25.11 10.00 42.54
CA GLY A 730 -25.86 8.77 42.76
C GLY A 730 -27.30 9.00 43.20
N ALA A 731 -27.88 10.16 42.86
CA ALA A 731 -29.26 10.49 43.21
C ALA A 731 -30.25 9.78 42.27
N ASP A 732 -31.36 9.31 42.84
CA ASP A 732 -32.43 8.59 42.13
C ASP A 732 -33.45 9.55 41.47
N ASP A 733 -33.01 10.64 40.85
CA ASP A 733 -33.92 11.50 40.10
C ASP A 733 -34.37 10.79 38.80
N LEU A 734 -35.42 9.98 38.95
CA LEU A 734 -35.91 9.03 37.96
C LEU A 734 -36.44 9.71 36.69
N CYS A 735 -37.01 10.92 36.78
CA CYS A 735 -37.76 11.50 35.67
C CYS A 735 -36.87 11.84 34.46
N VAL A 736 -35.70 12.45 34.69
CA VAL A 736 -34.76 12.82 33.62
C VAL A 736 -34.04 11.59 33.06
N ILE A 737 -33.69 10.65 33.95
CA ILE A 737 -33.04 9.40 33.59
C ILE A 737 -33.96 8.55 32.72
N ASP A 738 -35.22 8.35 33.12
CA ASP A 738 -36.20 7.53 32.40
C ASP A 738 -36.51 8.14 31.02
N ALA A 739 -36.59 9.47 30.92
CA ALA A 739 -36.77 10.14 29.65
C ALA A 739 -35.60 9.90 28.69
N PHE A 740 -34.36 9.99 29.17
CA PHE A 740 -33.18 9.73 28.34
C PHE A 740 -33.08 8.24 27.94
N VAL A 741 -33.33 7.34 28.89
CA VAL A 741 -33.33 5.88 28.69
C VAL A 741 -34.37 5.49 27.63
N ALA A 742 -35.60 6.01 27.71
CA ALA A 742 -36.63 5.76 26.72
C ALA A 742 -36.23 6.24 25.31
N ALA A 743 -35.61 7.42 25.20
CA ALA A 743 -35.14 7.95 23.92
C ALA A 743 -34.02 7.08 23.30
N ILE A 744 -33.09 6.58 24.12
CA ILE A 744 -32.06 5.67 23.63
C ILE A 744 -32.62 4.29 23.28
N HIS A 745 -33.59 3.75 24.01
CA HIS A 745 -34.20 2.45 23.68
C HIS A 745 -34.94 2.45 22.35
N GLU A 746 -35.83 3.42 22.12
CA GLU A 746 -36.55 3.58 20.85
C GLU A 746 -35.60 3.60 19.65
N LEU A 747 -34.40 4.16 19.86
CA LEU A 747 -33.37 4.27 18.84
C LEU A 747 -32.41 3.11 18.78
N THR A 748 -32.23 2.38 19.88
CA THR A 748 -31.52 1.09 19.85
C THR A 748 -32.34 0.11 19.04
N ASP A 749 -33.67 0.14 19.19
CA ASP A 749 -34.58 -0.68 18.39
C ASP A 749 -34.54 -0.25 16.93
N GLN A 750 -34.54 1.06 16.63
CA GLN A 750 -34.42 1.55 15.26
C GLN A 750 -33.05 1.22 14.65
N PHE A 751 -31.97 1.38 15.42
CA PHE A 751 -30.62 1.02 15.00
C PHE A 751 -30.48 -0.49 14.84
N GLN A 752 -31.13 -1.32 15.66
CA GLN A 752 -31.14 -2.77 15.53
C GLN A 752 -32.01 -3.23 14.37
N GLN A 753 -33.13 -2.57 14.08
CA GLN A 753 -33.97 -2.86 12.91
C GLN A 753 -33.24 -2.48 11.62
N ASP A 754 -32.65 -1.29 11.59
CA ASP A 754 -31.82 -0.86 10.47
C ASP A 754 -30.57 -1.73 10.37
N SER A 755 -29.88 -2.03 11.48
CA SER A 755 -28.72 -2.93 11.49
C SER A 755 -29.09 -4.35 11.11
N ALA A 756 -30.24 -4.90 11.51
CA ALA A 756 -30.68 -6.23 11.12
C ALA A 756 -31.06 -6.27 9.63
N ALA A 757 -31.63 -5.19 9.09
CA ALA A 757 -31.84 -5.01 7.66
C ALA A 757 -30.52 -4.81 6.89
N GLN A 758 -29.50 -4.25 7.55
CA GLN A 758 -28.12 -4.09 7.04
C GLN A 758 -27.30 -5.39 7.21
N CYS A 759 -27.64 -6.23 8.19
CA CYS A 759 -27.04 -7.52 8.53
C CYS A 759 -27.81 -8.69 7.90
N ASN A 760 -28.52 -8.45 6.80
CA ASN A 760 -28.72 -9.52 5.82
C ASN A 760 -27.35 -9.72 5.17
N PRO A 761 -26.75 -10.93 5.21
CA PRO A 761 -25.31 -11.09 5.14
C PRO A 761 -24.83 -10.67 3.75
N ILE A 762 -24.42 -9.41 3.65
CA ILE A 762 -23.07 -9.14 3.19
C ILE A 762 -22.25 -10.19 3.95
N LEU A 763 -21.74 -11.19 3.23
CA LEU A 763 -21.01 -12.37 3.74
C LEU A 763 -20.23 -12.04 5.02
N PRO A 764 -19.98 -13.00 5.94
CA PRO A 764 -18.98 -12.76 6.97
C PRO A 764 -17.70 -12.33 6.23
N PHE A 765 -17.48 -11.02 6.21
CA PHE A 765 -16.40 -10.34 5.52
C PHE A 765 -15.56 -9.78 6.65
#